data_AF-A0A7Z9KTM2-F1
#
_entry.id   AF-A0A7Z9KTM2-F1
#
_cell.length_a   1.000
_cell.length_b   1.000
_cell.length_c   1.000
_cell.angle_alpha   90.00
_cell.angle_beta   90.00
_cell.angle_gamma   90.00
#
_symmetry.space_group_name_H-M   'P 1'
#
loop_
_entity.id
_entity.type
_entity.pdbx_description
1 polymer ?
#
loop_
_entity_poly.entity_id
_entity_poly.type
_entity_poly.pdbx_seq_one_letter_code
_entity_poly.pdbx_strand_id
1 'polypeptide(L)'
;MTKMNNWPTHQGNNQRNGITTQRLSLPMNERWTYISTHAPRPAWPPPARKDPWHRHPKLNPRVVFDRAYHVVSDGKSAFFASSADEKIYCLDAENGQEKWSFFTEGPVRLAPTIHDDKVYVGSDDGVVYCLKSENGDPVWKYRSLIEDRRIPGNQRIISNTPVRTGVLIENGIAYFCTGLFPNEGVKMVALNSDDGTEVWVRSHKELSPQGYMLASDTRLYVPTGRTSPIAFDIANGDQLESYSGPGGTYTLLTDDEVLVHGTGNRGEFKGHPKNGDQFAVFGGLQMIVTADTTYLLSAESISAIDSCTYHQIAEEWNTVATQHLEKENQLWDLQEKLELFSARQQEPGTLEKLKETIGKTAQELEDIAINLRNIEKDRFKWQSPRKRSYAMILANDLVIIGGNNLVDVYQANNGELVWTESVEGKAYGLAVTNEQLIVSTDQGTITSFGQPKDNKQSIVADERNPFIEESQESESSLAKWILQQSNQKKGYCLLLGAEDGRLAYELAKQSEYHIICVESDETKIRQARQWLDRAGIYGIRISVHHIDDAKLPYTNYLANLIVINETAQNQFSDREVFRVLRPYGGVMITLNQQSEDKILRRGAIEGDGDWTHLYADASNTGCSNDQLKNPTKLQWFGKPGPRKIVNRHSRPMSPLVKNGRVFVPADNRVIAADAYNGTVLWELEVPNSRRIGALKDSGQMVLSDEFLYIASRDQCQVIEVETGNISLDMSTPQLVEGETREWGYISVVEDQIFGSGKKLGASFYKIGRFNCDQLEGDYREMVTSDYLFSKDRHTGKDLWTYKNDSVIFHNTIAVGNERFYLVESQNPQALANTDGRMRIDLFCRQDTYLVALDKQTGTQIWREPFKFPFEHIMFLSYAQGTVLATGTYNIEDKVLYHLYAFDTDTGKKKWESSYDGGGTGGTHGEQWQHPVINGNRIYLRPYDFDLQTGQKGTYVLHRGGHGCGGLSGSANYLYGRGGNPRLYELGDGETSGLPMSKVNRPGCWINMIPANGMVIIPESSSGCTCAYPLQTSLCYIPNTD
;
A
#
# COMPACT_ATOMS: atom_id res chain seq x y z
N MET A 1 -33.44 31.71 -16.93
CA MET A 1 -33.59 30.24 -16.94
C MET A 1 -34.03 29.81 -15.56
N THR A 2 -35.15 29.09 -15.50
CA THR A 2 -35.86 28.69 -14.28
C THR A 2 -34.94 27.85 -13.39
N LYS A 3 -34.63 28.35 -12.19
CA LYS A 3 -33.87 27.65 -11.14
C LYS A 3 -34.56 26.32 -10.82
N MET A 4 -34.08 25.21 -11.38
CA MET A 4 -34.47 23.88 -10.89
C MET A 4 -33.70 23.59 -9.59
N ASN A 5 -34.42 23.11 -8.58
CA ASN A 5 -33.94 22.77 -7.25
C ASN A 5 -33.06 21.48 -7.29
N ASN A 6 -31.87 21.60 -7.88
CA ASN A 6 -31.03 20.45 -8.26
C ASN A 6 -29.81 20.28 -7.34
N TRP A 7 -29.24 19.07 -7.37
CA TRP A 7 -27.96 18.70 -6.77
C TRP A 7 -27.09 18.01 -7.84
N PRO A 8 -26.61 18.75 -8.86
CA PRO A 8 -26.15 18.18 -10.14
C PRO A 8 -24.82 17.43 -10.06
N THR A 9 -24.03 17.61 -9.02
CA THR A 9 -22.69 17.02 -8.88
C THR A 9 -22.35 16.87 -7.39
N HIS A 10 -21.22 16.24 -7.06
CA HIS A 10 -20.80 16.07 -5.66
C HIS A 10 -20.72 17.41 -4.92
N GLN A 11 -21.27 17.44 -3.70
CA GLN A 11 -21.37 18.65 -2.87
C GLN A 11 -22.11 19.82 -3.57
N GLY A 12 -23.01 19.51 -4.51
CA GLY A 12 -23.98 20.44 -5.10
C GLY A 12 -23.46 21.31 -6.25
N ASN A 13 -22.17 21.61 -6.34
CA ASN A 13 -21.58 22.48 -7.37
C ASN A 13 -20.09 22.19 -7.60
N ASN A 14 -19.50 22.87 -8.59
CA ASN A 14 -18.10 22.72 -8.98
C ASN A 14 -17.09 23.26 -7.93
N GLN A 15 -17.55 24.07 -6.97
CA GLN A 15 -16.75 24.54 -5.83
C GLN A 15 -16.73 23.53 -4.66
N ARG A 16 -17.57 22.48 -4.73
CA ARG A 16 -17.73 21.45 -3.70
C ARG A 16 -18.12 22.02 -2.33
N ASN A 17 -18.88 23.11 -2.30
CA ASN A 17 -19.15 23.84 -1.06
C ASN A 17 -20.25 23.25 -0.18
N GLY A 18 -21.05 22.31 -0.69
CA GLY A 18 -22.09 21.65 0.09
C GLY A 18 -23.23 22.59 0.49
N ILE A 19 -23.38 23.73 -0.19
CA ILE A 19 -24.40 24.74 0.09
C ILE A 19 -25.53 24.64 -0.93
N THR A 20 -26.77 24.68 -0.45
CA THR A 20 -27.97 24.84 -1.27
C THR A 20 -28.92 25.86 -0.65
N THR A 21 -29.69 26.55 -1.50
CA THR A 21 -30.73 27.50 -1.07
C THR A 21 -32.11 26.83 -0.93
N GLN A 22 -32.20 25.52 -1.19
CA GLN A 22 -33.42 24.75 -1.00
C GLN A 22 -33.82 24.70 0.48
N ARG A 23 -35.13 24.79 0.74
CA ARG A 23 -35.69 24.67 2.07
C ARG A 23 -36.12 23.23 2.34
N LEU A 24 -35.91 22.78 3.58
CA LEU A 24 -36.44 21.50 4.07
C LEU A 24 -37.48 21.79 5.14
N SER A 25 -38.67 21.21 4.98
CA SER A 25 -39.75 21.36 5.95
C SER A 25 -39.64 20.25 7.01
N LEU A 26 -39.47 20.64 8.27
CA LEU A 26 -39.39 19.73 9.43
C LEU A 26 -40.77 19.55 10.11
N PRO A 27 -41.07 18.38 10.71
CA PRO A 27 -40.27 17.16 10.67
C PRO A 27 -40.35 16.48 9.30
N MET A 28 -39.23 15.89 8.88
CA MET A 28 -39.20 15.03 7.69
C MET A 28 -39.55 13.58 8.08
N ASN A 29 -40.15 12.84 7.14
CA ASN A 29 -40.42 11.42 7.26
C ASN A 29 -39.66 10.67 6.16
N GLU A 30 -39.28 9.42 6.45
CA GLU A 30 -38.74 8.52 5.43
C GLU A 30 -39.77 8.33 4.32
N ARG A 31 -39.38 8.60 3.07
CA ARG A 31 -40.23 8.43 1.88
C ARG A 31 -39.97 7.10 1.19
N TRP A 32 -38.70 6.82 0.92
CA TRP A 32 -38.25 5.58 0.30
C TRP A 32 -36.84 5.25 0.74
N THR A 33 -36.51 3.96 0.70
CA THR A 33 -35.16 3.44 0.94
C THR A 33 -34.81 2.46 -0.16
N TYR A 34 -33.69 2.71 -0.85
CA TYR A 34 -33.06 1.80 -1.79
C TYR A 34 -31.88 1.07 -1.13
N ILE A 35 -31.84 -0.25 -1.23
CA ILE A 35 -30.76 -1.08 -0.69
C ILE A 35 -30.01 -1.71 -1.86
N SER A 36 -28.75 -1.30 -2.06
CA SER A 36 -27.89 -1.92 -3.08
C SER A 36 -27.50 -3.35 -2.70
N THR A 37 -27.40 -4.22 -3.71
CA THR A 37 -26.92 -5.61 -3.58
C THR A 37 -25.54 -5.69 -2.92
N HIS A 38 -24.70 -4.68 -3.13
CA HIS A 38 -23.34 -4.63 -2.58
C HIS A 38 -23.07 -3.30 -1.88
N ALA A 39 -22.44 -3.38 -0.71
CA ALA A 39 -21.89 -2.21 -0.03
C ALA A 39 -20.73 -1.60 -0.84
N PRO A 40 -20.49 -0.28 -0.74
CA PRO A 40 -19.36 0.40 -1.36
C PRO A 40 -18.03 -0.29 -1.08
N ARG A 41 -17.15 -0.35 -2.10
CA ARG A 41 -15.82 -0.95 -2.00
C ARG A 41 -14.73 0.10 -2.23
N PRO A 42 -14.22 0.73 -1.15
CA PRO A 42 -13.19 1.75 -1.25
C PRO A 42 -11.93 1.27 -1.97
N ALA A 43 -11.35 2.14 -2.80
CA ALA A 43 -10.14 1.85 -3.57
C ALA A 43 -8.97 1.51 -2.64
N TRP A 44 -8.85 2.24 -1.54
CA TRP A 44 -7.69 2.17 -0.67
C TRP A 44 -8.02 1.50 0.67
N PRO A 45 -7.17 0.58 1.14
CA PRO A 45 -7.33 0.03 2.48
C PRO A 45 -7.15 1.12 3.54
N PRO A 46 -7.60 0.88 4.79
CA PRO A 46 -7.36 1.82 5.88
C PRO A 46 -5.85 2.08 6.08
N PRO A 47 -5.46 3.27 6.54
CA PRO A 47 -4.05 3.60 6.78
C PRO A 47 -3.46 2.74 7.91
N ALA A 48 -2.16 2.90 8.14
CA ALA A 48 -1.53 2.39 9.36
C ALA A 48 -2.26 2.88 10.62
N ARG A 49 -2.25 2.08 11.69
CA ARG A 49 -2.98 2.43 12.92
C ARG A 49 -2.41 3.68 13.58
N LYS A 50 -1.08 3.79 13.59
CA LYS A 50 -0.31 4.84 14.26
C LYS A 50 0.96 5.14 13.45
N ASP A 51 1.55 6.30 13.70
CA ASP A 51 2.90 6.66 13.27
C ASP A 51 3.79 6.82 14.51
N PRO A 52 4.51 5.77 14.93
CA PRO A 52 5.40 5.85 16.08
C PRO A 52 6.57 6.82 15.87
N TRP A 53 6.96 7.07 14.62
CA TRP A 53 8.14 7.88 14.29
C TRP A 53 7.85 9.38 14.43
N HIS A 54 6.73 9.84 13.88
CA HIS A 54 6.24 11.22 14.04
C HIS A 54 5.31 11.38 15.25
N ARG A 55 5.18 10.35 16.10
CA ARG A 55 4.43 10.37 17.37
C ARG A 55 2.94 10.66 17.18
N HIS A 56 2.29 9.91 16.28
CA HIS A 56 0.83 9.94 16.11
C HIS A 56 0.21 8.65 16.59
N PRO A 57 -0.58 8.67 17.68
CA PRO A 57 -1.25 7.48 18.19
C PRO A 57 -2.33 6.95 17.24
N LYS A 58 -2.83 7.80 16.34
CA LYS A 58 -3.88 7.48 15.38
C LYS A 58 -3.63 8.22 14.06
N LEU A 59 -3.80 7.52 12.94
CA LEU A 59 -3.77 8.13 11.61
C LEU A 59 -5.16 8.14 10.99
N ASN A 60 -5.60 9.30 10.54
CA ASN A 60 -6.87 9.44 9.83
C ASN A 60 -6.72 9.05 8.35
N PRO A 61 -7.75 8.44 7.74
CA PRO A 61 -7.76 8.19 6.30
C PRO A 61 -7.87 9.51 5.52
N ARG A 62 -7.00 9.70 4.54
CA ARG A 62 -6.97 10.93 3.70
C ARG A 62 -7.67 10.80 2.35
N VAL A 63 -7.84 9.57 1.88
CA VAL A 63 -8.51 9.24 0.62
C VAL A 63 -9.83 8.58 0.94
N VAL A 64 -10.92 9.32 0.76
CA VAL A 64 -12.25 8.96 1.31
C VAL A 64 -13.41 9.18 0.34
N PHE A 65 -13.13 9.44 -0.95
CA PHE A 65 -14.12 9.83 -1.95
C PHE A 65 -15.10 8.72 -2.38
N ASP A 66 -14.86 7.45 -2.03
CA ASP A 66 -15.64 6.29 -2.48
C ASP A 66 -16.15 5.41 -1.31
N ARG A 67 -16.44 6.04 -0.16
CA ARG A 67 -16.96 5.36 1.04
C ARG A 67 -18.47 5.19 1.08
N ALA A 68 -19.19 5.88 0.22
CA ALA A 68 -20.62 5.74 -0.02
C ALA A 68 -20.90 5.94 -1.50
N TYR A 69 -22.09 5.55 -1.93
CA TYR A 69 -22.58 5.88 -3.26
C TYR A 69 -23.11 7.31 -3.25
N HIS A 70 -22.24 8.27 -3.58
CA HIS A 70 -22.60 9.68 -3.56
C HIS A 70 -23.71 9.97 -4.60
N VAL A 71 -24.85 10.43 -4.09
CA VAL A 71 -26.06 10.70 -4.90
C VAL A 71 -26.04 12.13 -5.44
N VAL A 72 -26.49 12.27 -6.69
CA VAL A 72 -26.79 13.54 -7.37
C VAL A 72 -28.21 13.51 -7.91
N SER A 73 -28.81 14.67 -8.18
CA SER A 73 -30.20 14.73 -8.64
C SER A 73 -30.50 15.96 -9.49
N ASP A 74 -31.37 15.76 -10.48
CA ASP A 74 -31.97 16.80 -11.32
C ASP A 74 -33.39 17.20 -10.85
N GLY A 75 -33.80 16.74 -9.66
CA GLY A 75 -35.15 16.92 -9.12
C GLY A 75 -36.13 15.81 -9.49
N LYS A 76 -36.01 15.19 -10.66
CA LYS A 76 -36.91 14.13 -11.13
C LYS A 76 -36.35 12.74 -10.85
N SER A 77 -35.03 12.64 -10.89
CA SER A 77 -34.30 11.39 -10.74
C SER A 77 -33.12 11.58 -9.79
N ALA A 78 -32.79 10.52 -9.06
CA ALA A 78 -31.59 10.43 -8.24
C ALA A 78 -30.61 9.48 -8.92
N PHE A 79 -29.37 9.92 -9.12
CA PHE A 79 -28.33 9.15 -9.78
C PHE A 79 -27.21 8.86 -8.81
N PHE A 80 -26.68 7.64 -8.87
CA PHE A 80 -25.46 7.28 -8.16
C PHE A 80 -24.65 6.28 -8.99
N ALA A 81 -23.38 6.18 -8.67
CA ALA A 81 -22.47 5.26 -9.31
C ALA A 81 -21.84 4.34 -8.26
N SER A 82 -21.52 3.12 -8.67
CA SER A 82 -21.14 2.06 -7.75
C SER A 82 -19.69 1.61 -7.94
N SER A 83 -18.96 1.66 -6.83
CA SER A 83 -17.59 1.16 -6.72
C SER A 83 -17.52 -0.37 -6.58
N ALA A 84 -18.66 -1.05 -6.44
CA ALA A 84 -18.73 -2.49 -6.18
C ALA A 84 -19.12 -3.32 -7.41
N ASP A 85 -20.21 -2.94 -8.07
CA ASP A 85 -20.89 -3.73 -9.12
C ASP A 85 -20.71 -3.19 -10.54
N GLU A 86 -19.86 -2.17 -10.74
CA GLU A 86 -19.55 -1.62 -12.08
C GLU A 86 -20.78 -1.03 -12.79
N LYS A 87 -21.69 -0.40 -12.04
CA LYS A 87 -22.92 0.19 -12.59
C LYS A 87 -23.11 1.67 -12.25
N ILE A 88 -23.87 2.33 -13.10
CA ILE A 88 -24.55 3.60 -12.85
C ILE A 88 -26.04 3.33 -12.71
N TYR A 89 -26.67 3.97 -11.72
CA TYR A 89 -28.08 3.81 -11.41
C TYR A 89 -28.81 5.13 -11.57
N CYS A 90 -30.04 5.05 -12.08
CA CYS A 90 -31.02 6.13 -12.06
C CYS A 90 -32.27 5.64 -11.33
N LEU A 91 -32.60 6.30 -10.23
CA LEU A 91 -33.80 6.08 -9.45
C LEU A 91 -34.80 7.20 -9.70
N ASP A 92 -36.08 6.90 -9.60
CA ASP A 92 -37.10 7.92 -9.46
C ASP A 92 -36.92 8.68 -8.13
N ALA A 93 -36.84 10.01 -8.18
CA ALA A 93 -36.62 10.81 -6.97
C ALA A 93 -37.84 10.81 -6.02
N GLU A 94 -39.05 10.50 -6.50
CA GLU A 94 -40.25 10.52 -5.67
C GLU A 94 -40.46 9.22 -4.91
N ASN A 95 -40.12 8.06 -5.51
CA ASN A 95 -40.42 6.74 -4.96
C ASN A 95 -39.22 5.79 -4.84
N GLY A 96 -38.04 6.14 -5.37
CA GLY A 96 -36.82 5.35 -5.26
C GLY A 96 -36.72 4.14 -6.20
N GLN A 97 -37.69 3.92 -7.10
CA GLN A 97 -37.66 2.80 -8.05
C GLN A 97 -36.59 3.00 -9.11
N GLU A 98 -35.85 1.94 -9.44
CA GLU A 98 -34.88 1.95 -10.54
C GLU A 98 -35.62 2.22 -11.87
N LYS A 99 -35.25 3.30 -12.55
CA LYS A 99 -35.69 3.62 -13.91
C LYS A 99 -34.83 2.89 -14.93
N TRP A 100 -33.52 2.94 -14.72
CA TRP A 100 -32.52 2.28 -15.56
C TRP A 100 -31.20 2.12 -14.80
N SER A 101 -30.40 1.18 -15.26
CA SER A 101 -28.99 1.05 -14.89
C SER A 101 -28.11 0.79 -16.11
N PHE A 102 -26.84 1.16 -16.03
CA PHE A 102 -25.86 1.03 -17.11
C PHE A 102 -24.58 0.35 -16.60
N PHE A 103 -24.12 -0.68 -17.30
CA PHE A 103 -22.91 -1.43 -16.95
C PHE A 103 -21.64 -0.81 -17.58
N THR A 104 -20.62 -0.62 -16.76
CA THR A 104 -19.22 -0.36 -17.18
C THR A 104 -18.39 -1.63 -17.05
N GLU A 105 -17.10 -1.56 -17.34
CA GLU A 105 -16.17 -2.71 -17.26
C GLU A 105 -15.14 -2.57 -16.14
N GLY A 106 -15.51 -1.77 -15.14
CA GLY A 106 -14.68 -1.41 -14.01
C GLY A 106 -15.47 -0.58 -13.02
N PRO A 107 -15.00 -0.48 -11.76
CA PRO A 107 -15.65 0.32 -10.73
C PRO A 107 -15.87 1.79 -11.12
N VAL A 108 -17.04 2.34 -10.79
CA VAL A 108 -17.31 3.79 -10.90
C VAL A 108 -17.26 4.40 -9.51
N ARG A 109 -16.22 5.18 -9.21
CA ARG A 109 -15.87 5.55 -7.82
C ARG A 109 -16.41 6.88 -7.34
N LEU A 110 -16.68 7.79 -8.27
CA LEU A 110 -17.11 9.16 -7.96
C LEU A 110 -18.54 9.37 -8.42
N ALA A 111 -19.23 10.32 -7.79
CA ALA A 111 -20.58 10.71 -8.15
C ALA A 111 -20.67 11.10 -9.65
N PRO A 112 -21.78 10.79 -10.33
CA PRO A 112 -22.07 11.36 -11.64
C PRO A 112 -22.15 12.89 -11.60
N THR A 113 -21.97 13.52 -12.76
CA THR A 113 -22.31 14.93 -12.97
C THR A 113 -23.48 15.02 -13.95
N ILE A 114 -24.45 15.87 -13.65
CA ILE A 114 -25.64 16.10 -14.47
C ILE A 114 -25.53 17.49 -15.12
N HIS A 115 -25.67 17.55 -16.44
CA HIS A 115 -25.72 18.81 -17.19
C HIS A 115 -26.52 18.60 -18.48
N ASP A 116 -27.48 19.49 -18.77
CA ASP A 116 -28.31 19.50 -19.98
C ASP A 116 -28.87 18.13 -20.38
N ASP A 117 -29.65 17.52 -19.47
CA ASP A 117 -30.30 16.20 -19.61
C ASP A 117 -29.33 15.04 -19.91
N LYS A 118 -28.05 15.22 -19.57
CA LYS A 118 -27.00 14.19 -19.69
C LYS A 118 -26.35 13.90 -18.35
N VAL A 119 -25.86 12.69 -18.22
CA VAL A 119 -25.15 12.16 -17.05
C VAL A 119 -23.74 11.76 -17.48
N TYR A 120 -22.72 12.34 -16.84
CA TYR A 120 -21.32 12.14 -17.15
C TYR A 120 -20.64 11.36 -16.02
N VAL A 121 -19.93 10.29 -16.39
CA VAL A 121 -19.26 9.40 -15.43
C VAL A 121 -17.91 8.94 -15.94
N GLY A 122 -16.93 8.87 -15.05
CA GLY A 122 -15.62 8.28 -15.32
C GLY A 122 -15.45 6.97 -14.56
N SER A 123 -14.95 5.93 -15.24
CA SER A 123 -14.79 4.59 -14.69
C SER A 123 -13.33 4.18 -14.55
N ASP A 124 -13.07 3.23 -13.64
CA ASP A 124 -11.78 2.55 -13.51
C ASP A 124 -11.44 1.72 -14.78
N ASP A 125 -12.39 1.48 -15.70
CA ASP A 125 -12.13 0.88 -17.03
C ASP A 125 -11.40 1.83 -18.00
N GLY A 126 -11.13 3.07 -17.61
CA GLY A 126 -10.42 4.07 -18.40
C GLY A 126 -11.30 4.86 -19.37
N VAL A 127 -12.61 4.68 -19.31
CA VAL A 127 -13.60 5.33 -20.19
C VAL A 127 -14.40 6.39 -19.43
N VAL A 128 -14.66 7.50 -20.11
CA VAL A 128 -15.71 8.46 -19.73
C VAL A 128 -16.95 8.20 -20.58
N TYR A 129 -18.10 8.11 -19.92
CA TYR A 129 -19.40 7.89 -20.54
C TYR A 129 -20.26 9.14 -20.38
N CYS A 130 -20.92 9.54 -21.46
CA CYS A 130 -22.03 10.47 -21.44
C CYS A 130 -23.31 9.70 -21.79
N LEU A 131 -24.27 9.68 -20.87
CA LEU A 131 -25.53 8.98 -20.99
C LEU A 131 -26.69 9.97 -20.98
N LYS A 132 -27.80 9.66 -21.65
CA LYS A 132 -29.04 10.43 -21.49
C LYS A 132 -29.60 10.23 -20.08
N SER A 133 -30.04 11.30 -19.42
CA SER A 133 -30.62 11.23 -18.07
C SER A 133 -31.93 10.40 -18.05
N GLU A 134 -32.71 10.48 -19.13
CA GLU A 134 -34.03 9.85 -19.23
C GLU A 134 -33.98 8.32 -19.23
N ASN A 135 -33.05 7.72 -19.99
CA ASN A 135 -33.07 6.28 -20.26
C ASN A 135 -31.70 5.58 -20.20
N GLY A 136 -30.62 6.31 -19.92
CA GLY A 136 -29.28 5.74 -19.81
C GLY A 136 -28.61 5.39 -21.14
N ASP A 137 -29.22 5.73 -22.29
CA ASP A 137 -28.61 5.48 -23.59
C ASP A 137 -27.29 6.25 -23.74
N PRO A 138 -26.22 5.62 -24.26
CA PRO A 138 -24.97 6.30 -24.51
C PRO A 138 -25.12 7.36 -25.60
N VAL A 139 -24.71 8.59 -25.30
CA VAL A 139 -24.55 9.68 -26.27
C VAL A 139 -23.17 9.58 -26.92
N TRP A 140 -22.13 9.50 -26.08
CA TRP A 140 -20.76 9.30 -26.51
C TRP A 140 -19.95 8.58 -25.42
N LYS A 141 -18.82 7.99 -25.82
CA LYS A 141 -17.81 7.38 -24.93
C LYS A 141 -16.43 7.87 -25.35
N TYR A 142 -15.55 8.11 -24.40
CA TYR A 142 -14.20 8.59 -24.67
C TYR A 142 -13.13 7.82 -23.88
N ARG A 143 -12.04 7.47 -24.56
CA ARG A 143 -10.84 6.84 -23.99
C ARG A 143 -9.59 7.54 -24.52
N SER A 144 -8.75 8.07 -23.63
CA SER A 144 -7.58 8.90 -23.99
C SER A 144 -6.33 8.09 -24.40
N LEU A 145 -6.42 6.77 -24.49
CA LEU A 145 -5.26 5.87 -24.60
C LEU A 145 -4.95 5.43 -26.04
N ILE A 146 -3.68 5.07 -26.27
CA ILE A 146 -3.22 4.42 -27.51
C ILE A 146 -3.61 2.92 -27.51
N GLU A 147 -3.59 2.26 -26.35
CA GLU A 147 -3.90 0.83 -26.19
C GLU A 147 -4.78 0.61 -24.94
N ASP A 148 -5.78 -0.28 -25.02
CA ASP A 148 -6.50 -0.78 -23.84
C ASP A 148 -5.63 -1.77 -23.08
N ARG A 149 -4.91 -1.29 -22.06
CA ARG A 149 -4.15 -2.12 -21.14
C ARG A 149 -4.82 -2.17 -19.78
N ARG A 150 -5.14 -3.38 -19.31
CA ARG A 150 -5.80 -3.64 -18.03
C ARG A 150 -4.91 -4.44 -17.09
N ILE A 151 -4.87 -4.02 -15.83
CA ILE A 151 -4.03 -4.58 -14.76
C ILE A 151 -4.86 -4.85 -13.49
N PRO A 152 -4.40 -5.76 -12.62
CA PRO A 152 -4.90 -5.85 -11.26
C PRO A 152 -4.60 -4.58 -10.46
N GLY A 153 -5.65 -3.89 -10.02
CA GLY A 153 -5.60 -2.75 -9.11
C GLY A 153 -6.54 -3.00 -7.92
N ASN A 154 -5.98 -3.21 -6.73
CA ASN A 154 -6.74 -3.52 -5.51
C ASN A 154 -7.74 -4.69 -5.68
N GLN A 155 -7.29 -5.79 -6.30
CA GLN A 155 -8.06 -7.01 -6.57
C GLN A 155 -9.12 -6.90 -7.67
N ARG A 156 -9.17 -5.78 -8.41
CA ARG A 156 -10.05 -5.58 -9.56
C ARG A 156 -9.22 -5.47 -10.83
N ILE A 157 -9.75 -5.93 -11.96
CA ILE A 157 -9.16 -5.60 -13.25
C ILE A 157 -9.65 -4.22 -13.66
N ILE A 158 -8.70 -3.31 -13.86
CA ILE A 158 -8.95 -1.92 -14.21
C ILE A 158 -8.02 -1.50 -15.35
N SER A 159 -8.33 -0.42 -16.05
CA SER A 159 -7.35 0.20 -16.95
C SER A 159 -6.10 0.64 -16.18
N ASN A 160 -4.92 0.56 -16.81
CA ASN A 160 -3.72 1.18 -16.25
C ASN A 160 -3.81 2.72 -16.24
N THR A 161 -4.76 3.32 -16.97
CA THR A 161 -5.13 4.74 -16.84
C THR A 161 -6.60 4.96 -16.46
N PRO A 162 -7.00 4.63 -15.21
CA PRO A 162 -8.38 4.77 -14.77
C PRO A 162 -8.79 6.24 -14.65
N VAL A 163 -10.10 6.53 -14.63
CA VAL A 163 -10.64 7.88 -14.39
C VAL A 163 -11.06 8.01 -12.93
N ARG A 164 -10.26 8.71 -12.11
CA ARG A 164 -10.52 8.87 -10.65
C ARG A 164 -10.72 10.31 -10.19
N THR A 165 -11.04 11.21 -11.12
CA THR A 165 -11.32 12.63 -10.82
C THR A 165 -12.81 12.98 -10.84
N GLY A 166 -13.65 12.04 -11.27
CA GLY A 166 -14.98 12.35 -11.77
C GLY A 166 -14.90 13.13 -13.08
N VAL A 167 -16.06 13.57 -13.58
CA VAL A 167 -16.17 14.45 -14.74
C VAL A 167 -16.74 15.78 -14.26
N LEU A 168 -15.96 16.86 -14.39
CA LEU A 168 -16.39 18.22 -14.08
C LEU A 168 -16.92 18.86 -15.35
N ILE A 169 -18.10 19.47 -15.33
CA ILE A 169 -18.66 20.21 -16.47
C ILE A 169 -18.66 21.70 -16.14
N GLU A 170 -17.99 22.51 -16.96
CA GLU A 170 -17.94 23.96 -16.82
C GLU A 170 -17.99 24.60 -18.21
N ASN A 171 -18.89 25.56 -18.43
CA ASN A 171 -19.07 26.27 -19.70
C ASN A 171 -19.20 25.35 -20.94
N GLY A 172 -19.95 24.25 -20.82
CA GLY A 172 -20.16 23.27 -21.91
C GLY A 172 -18.95 22.38 -22.22
N ILE A 173 -17.94 22.37 -21.35
CA ILE A 173 -16.74 21.55 -21.49
C ILE A 173 -16.64 20.55 -20.34
N ALA A 174 -16.34 19.30 -20.66
CA ALA A 174 -16.10 18.21 -19.73
C ALA A 174 -14.61 18.03 -19.45
N TYR A 175 -14.21 18.18 -18.18
CA TYR A 175 -12.84 18.06 -17.68
C TYR A 175 -12.67 16.84 -16.79
N PHE A 176 -11.60 16.07 -17.02
CA PHE A 176 -11.22 14.93 -16.19
C PHE A 176 -9.75 14.57 -16.39
N CYS A 177 -9.21 13.72 -15.50
CA CYS A 177 -7.90 13.11 -15.68
C CYS A 177 -8.00 11.59 -15.86
N THR A 178 -7.16 11.04 -16.74
CA THR A 178 -6.96 9.61 -16.92
C THR A 178 -5.57 9.23 -16.40
N GLY A 179 -5.47 8.18 -15.58
CA GLY A 179 -4.20 7.72 -15.02
C GLY A 179 -4.00 8.04 -13.55
N LEU A 180 -3.18 7.22 -12.89
CA LEU A 180 -2.76 7.42 -11.49
C LEU A 180 -1.25 7.45 -11.33
N PHE A 181 -0.53 6.74 -12.22
CA PHE A 181 0.91 6.57 -12.15
C PHE A 181 1.54 7.43 -13.23
N PRO A 182 2.29 8.50 -12.89
CA PRO A 182 2.89 9.38 -13.89
C PRO A 182 3.78 8.64 -14.91
N ASN A 183 4.46 7.58 -14.46
CA ASN A 183 5.27 6.70 -15.30
C ASN A 183 4.47 5.88 -16.33
N GLU A 184 3.17 5.65 -16.10
CA GLU A 184 2.27 4.96 -17.04
C GLU A 184 1.55 5.93 -17.99
N GLY A 185 1.79 7.24 -17.85
CA GLY A 185 1.15 8.28 -18.65
C GLY A 185 -0.15 8.78 -18.00
N VAL A 186 -0.08 9.95 -17.39
CA VAL A 186 -1.26 10.67 -16.87
C VAL A 186 -1.62 11.79 -17.83
N LYS A 187 -2.92 11.88 -18.16
CA LYS A 187 -3.45 12.93 -19.03
C LYS A 187 -4.57 13.69 -18.35
N MET A 188 -4.65 14.98 -18.60
CA MET A 188 -5.81 15.82 -18.37
C MET A 188 -6.50 16.08 -19.70
N VAL A 189 -7.82 15.96 -19.72
CA VAL A 189 -8.63 15.99 -20.95
C VAL A 189 -9.75 17.01 -20.79
N ALA A 190 -9.97 17.80 -21.83
CA ALA A 190 -11.13 18.66 -22.01
C ALA A 190 -11.87 18.26 -23.29
N LEU A 191 -13.16 17.93 -23.16
CA LEU A 191 -14.03 17.56 -24.27
C LEU A 191 -15.23 18.51 -24.36
N ASN A 192 -15.77 18.73 -25.54
CA ASN A 192 -17.11 19.28 -25.67
C ASN A 192 -18.11 18.35 -24.96
N SER A 193 -18.95 18.89 -24.07
CA SER A 193 -19.86 18.06 -23.28
C SER A 193 -20.97 17.42 -24.12
N ASP A 194 -21.36 18.02 -25.23
CA ASP A 194 -22.49 17.55 -26.04
C ASP A 194 -22.15 16.34 -26.91
N ASP A 195 -20.97 16.34 -27.54
CA ASP A 195 -20.58 15.33 -28.52
C ASP A 195 -19.29 14.57 -28.19
N GLY A 196 -18.58 14.96 -27.13
CA GLY A 196 -17.35 14.31 -26.68
C GLY A 196 -16.13 14.62 -27.55
N THR A 197 -16.20 15.62 -28.42
CA THR A 197 -15.06 16.03 -29.26
C THR A 197 -13.94 16.66 -28.42
N GLU A 198 -12.69 16.31 -28.72
CA GLU A 198 -11.52 16.85 -28.00
C GLU A 198 -11.37 18.35 -28.21
N VAL A 199 -11.35 19.11 -27.11
CA VAL A 199 -10.96 20.52 -27.10
C VAL A 199 -9.45 20.62 -26.89
N TRP A 200 -8.94 19.93 -25.87
CA TRP A 200 -7.51 19.73 -25.66
C TRP A 200 -7.22 18.51 -24.79
N VAL A 201 -6.01 17.96 -24.96
CA VAL A 201 -5.45 16.88 -24.14
C VAL A 201 -4.02 17.25 -23.73
N ARG A 202 -3.72 17.18 -22.43
CA ARG A 202 -2.40 17.51 -21.86
C ARG A 202 -1.84 16.32 -21.08
N SER A 203 -0.54 16.07 -21.20
CA SER A 203 0.15 15.01 -20.44
C SER A 203 0.91 15.59 -19.25
N HIS A 204 0.83 14.95 -18.09
CA HIS A 204 1.49 15.38 -16.86
C HIS A 204 2.41 14.29 -16.29
N LYS A 205 3.68 14.64 -16.04
CA LYS A 205 4.74 13.70 -15.62
C LYS A 205 4.90 13.56 -14.10
N GLU A 206 4.19 14.37 -13.32
CA GLU A 206 4.27 14.40 -11.85
C GLU A 206 2.89 14.24 -11.16
N LEU A 207 1.80 14.20 -11.94
CA LEU A 207 0.43 14.22 -11.41
C LEU A 207 -0.06 12.80 -11.09
N SER A 208 -0.65 12.59 -9.91
CA SER A 208 -1.34 11.35 -9.50
C SER A 208 -2.79 11.67 -9.12
N PRO A 209 -3.67 11.96 -10.10
CA PRO A 209 -4.94 12.62 -9.88
C PRO A 209 -5.99 11.65 -9.31
N GLN A 210 -6.59 12.00 -8.17
CA GLN A 210 -7.70 11.25 -7.59
C GLN A 210 -8.46 12.08 -6.55
N GLY A 211 -9.79 12.09 -6.64
CA GLY A 211 -10.69 12.95 -5.87
C GLY A 211 -11.45 13.94 -6.75
N TYR A 212 -12.50 14.57 -6.23
CA TYR A 212 -13.36 15.47 -6.99
C TYR A 212 -12.62 16.74 -7.42
N MET A 213 -12.53 16.99 -8.73
CA MET A 213 -11.99 18.25 -9.26
C MET A 213 -12.87 19.44 -8.87
N LEU A 214 -12.26 20.63 -8.81
CA LEU A 214 -12.93 21.92 -8.61
C LEU A 214 -12.58 22.88 -9.74
N ALA A 215 -13.46 23.86 -9.98
CA ALA A 215 -13.22 24.90 -10.96
C ALA A 215 -13.54 26.29 -10.41
N SER A 216 -12.74 27.27 -10.83
CA SER A 216 -13.14 28.68 -10.95
C SER A 216 -13.21 29.05 -12.43
N ASP A 217 -13.60 30.29 -12.72
CA ASP A 217 -13.67 30.82 -14.09
C ASP A 217 -12.34 30.71 -14.86
N THR A 218 -11.22 30.53 -14.16
CA THR A 218 -9.87 30.56 -14.74
C THR A 218 -9.00 29.35 -14.39
N ARG A 219 -9.40 28.53 -13.41
CA ARG A 219 -8.53 27.48 -12.87
C ARG A 219 -9.28 26.16 -12.65
N LEU A 220 -8.56 25.06 -12.88
CA LEU A 220 -8.93 23.72 -12.42
C LEU A 220 -8.06 23.33 -11.23
N TYR A 221 -8.67 22.79 -10.18
CA TYR A 221 -7.97 22.26 -9.01
C TYR A 221 -8.12 20.74 -8.97
N VAL A 222 -6.99 20.03 -8.96
CA VAL A 222 -6.98 18.56 -9.03
C VAL A 222 -6.40 17.98 -7.75
N PRO A 223 -7.22 17.30 -6.93
CA PRO A 223 -6.73 16.53 -5.80
C PRO A 223 -5.81 15.37 -6.25
N THR A 224 -4.77 15.10 -5.48
CA THR A 224 -3.74 14.09 -5.83
C THR A 224 -3.67 12.94 -4.83
N GLY A 225 -4.82 12.63 -4.21
CA GLY A 225 -4.95 11.59 -3.21
C GLY A 225 -4.44 12.00 -1.85
N ARG A 226 -3.19 11.65 -1.56
CA ARG A 226 -2.55 11.84 -0.26
C ARG A 226 -1.68 13.09 -0.20
N THR A 227 -1.31 13.62 -1.35
CA THR A 227 -0.53 14.86 -1.50
C THR A 227 -1.47 16.05 -1.69
N SER A 228 -0.91 17.26 -1.63
CA SER A 228 -1.67 18.48 -1.88
C SER A 228 -2.24 18.50 -3.31
N PRO A 229 -3.39 19.16 -3.52
CA PRO A 229 -3.88 19.45 -4.86
C PRO A 229 -2.89 20.29 -5.69
N ILE A 230 -3.10 20.31 -7.00
CA ILE A 230 -2.38 21.14 -7.96
C ILE A 230 -3.41 21.96 -8.76
N ALA A 231 -3.11 23.23 -9.03
CA ALA A 231 -3.93 24.10 -9.87
C ALA A 231 -3.41 24.16 -11.31
N PHE A 232 -4.33 24.24 -12.26
CA PHE A 232 -4.09 24.27 -13.70
C PHE A 232 -4.93 25.36 -14.36
N ASP A 233 -4.48 25.87 -15.49
CA ASP A 233 -5.24 26.79 -16.33
C ASP A 233 -6.39 26.03 -17.01
N ILE A 234 -7.62 26.51 -16.87
CA ILE A 234 -8.79 25.80 -17.40
C ILE A 234 -8.86 25.82 -18.94
N ALA A 235 -8.29 26.84 -19.59
CA ALA A 235 -8.38 27.00 -21.04
C ALA A 235 -7.44 26.07 -21.79
N ASN A 236 -6.35 25.63 -21.16
CA ASN A 236 -5.33 24.84 -21.84
C ASN A 236 -4.75 23.67 -21.02
N GLY A 237 -5.00 23.58 -19.71
CA GLY A 237 -4.51 22.50 -18.84
C GLY A 237 -3.06 22.65 -18.37
N ASP A 238 -2.42 23.81 -18.57
CA ASP A 238 -1.06 24.05 -18.10
C ASP A 238 -1.02 24.21 -16.58
N GLN A 239 0.00 23.64 -15.95
CA GLN A 239 0.15 23.71 -14.49
C GLN A 239 0.45 25.15 -14.06
N LEU A 240 -0.36 25.66 -13.13
CA LEU A 240 -0.20 27.01 -12.57
C LEU A 240 0.55 26.98 -11.24
N GLU A 241 0.09 26.14 -10.30
CA GLU A 241 0.54 26.22 -8.91
C GLU A 241 0.48 24.86 -8.21
N SER A 242 1.44 24.61 -7.32
CA SER A 242 1.46 23.44 -6.43
C SER A 242 1.36 23.92 -4.98
N TYR A 243 0.42 23.33 -4.23
CA TYR A 243 0.20 23.75 -2.83
C TYR A 243 1.03 22.92 -1.85
N SER A 244 1.43 23.53 -0.73
CA SER A 244 1.99 22.80 0.41
C SER A 244 0.89 22.42 1.40
N GLY A 245 1.02 21.29 2.10
CA GLY A 245 0.04 20.93 3.11
C GLY A 245 -0.16 19.46 3.40
N PRO A 246 -1.20 19.17 4.20
CA PRO A 246 -1.53 17.81 4.62
C PRO A 246 -1.94 16.90 3.45
N GLY A 247 -2.40 17.49 2.34
CA GLY A 247 -3.01 16.77 1.23
C GLY A 247 -4.31 16.08 1.63
N GLY A 248 -4.76 15.16 0.79
CA GLY A 248 -6.05 14.49 0.97
C GLY A 248 -6.99 14.73 -0.21
N THR A 249 -8.12 14.06 -0.20
CA THR A 249 -9.15 14.17 -1.25
C THR A 249 -10.35 15.00 -0.84
N TYR A 250 -10.35 15.57 0.36
CA TYR A 250 -11.33 16.59 0.73
C TYR A 250 -10.81 17.95 0.27
N THR A 251 -11.62 18.62 -0.53
CA THR A 251 -11.31 19.92 -1.11
C THR A 251 -12.56 20.75 -1.22
N LEU A 252 -12.43 22.05 -0.98
CA LEU A 252 -13.46 23.06 -1.02
C LEU A 252 -12.88 24.31 -1.67
N LEU A 253 -13.62 24.98 -2.54
CA LEU A 253 -13.30 26.30 -3.04
C LEU A 253 -14.33 27.30 -2.49
N THR A 254 -13.88 28.39 -1.88
CA THR A 254 -14.78 29.46 -1.44
C THR A 254 -15.12 30.40 -2.60
N ASP A 255 -16.14 31.24 -2.41
CA ASP A 255 -16.54 32.25 -3.41
C ASP A 255 -15.41 33.26 -3.71
N ASP A 256 -14.53 33.52 -2.74
CA ASP A 256 -13.32 34.35 -2.89
C ASP A 256 -12.11 33.60 -3.47
N GLU A 257 -12.33 32.44 -4.09
CA GLU A 257 -11.30 31.54 -4.64
C GLU A 257 -10.21 31.14 -3.62
N VAL A 258 -10.61 30.88 -2.37
CA VAL A 258 -9.72 30.24 -1.39
C VAL A 258 -9.88 28.72 -1.49
N LEU A 259 -8.79 28.05 -1.87
CA LEU A 259 -8.73 26.59 -1.88
C LEU A 259 -8.48 26.08 -0.47
N VAL A 260 -9.42 25.30 0.06
CA VAL A 260 -9.25 24.55 1.31
C VAL A 260 -9.04 23.08 0.97
N HIS A 261 -8.00 22.45 1.51
CA HIS A 261 -7.74 21.03 1.30
C HIS A 261 -7.31 20.28 2.57
N GLY A 262 -7.58 18.98 2.58
CA GLY A 262 -7.35 18.08 3.71
C GLY A 262 -8.09 16.74 3.56
N THR A 263 -8.40 16.02 4.64
CA THR A 263 -7.76 16.17 5.94
C THR A 263 -6.39 15.49 5.93
N GLY A 264 -5.45 16.05 6.67
CA GLY A 264 -4.18 15.41 6.94
C GLY A 264 -4.28 14.23 7.90
N ASN A 265 -3.12 13.68 8.25
CA ASN A 265 -3.07 12.48 9.09
C ASN A 265 -3.63 12.73 10.51
N ARG A 266 -3.67 13.99 10.96
CA ARG A 266 -4.21 14.40 12.26
C ARG A 266 -5.62 14.99 12.16
N GLY A 267 -6.23 15.00 10.97
CA GLY A 267 -7.51 15.67 10.76
C GLY A 267 -7.36 17.16 10.48
N GLU A 268 -6.23 17.60 9.94
CA GLU A 268 -5.96 19.02 9.72
C GLU A 268 -6.29 19.50 8.30
N PHE A 269 -6.79 20.73 8.15
CA PHE A 269 -7.01 21.43 6.88
C PHE A 269 -5.98 22.55 6.64
N LYS A 270 -5.84 22.97 5.38
CA LYS A 270 -5.14 24.21 5.01
C LYS A 270 -5.90 25.01 3.96
N GLY A 271 -5.93 26.34 4.13
CA GLY A 271 -6.44 27.31 3.16
C GLY A 271 -5.32 27.98 2.36
N HIS A 272 -5.56 28.17 1.05
CA HIS A 272 -4.66 28.83 0.11
C HIS A 272 -5.47 29.82 -0.76
N PRO A 273 -5.26 31.13 -0.63
CA PRO A 273 -5.89 32.12 -1.50
C PRO A 273 -5.25 32.10 -2.89
N LYS A 274 -5.99 32.54 -3.92
CA LYS A 274 -5.58 32.52 -5.34
C LYS A 274 -4.16 33.04 -5.64
N ASN A 275 -3.67 34.01 -4.86
CA ASN A 275 -2.37 34.68 -5.03
C ASN A 275 -1.72 35.08 -3.69
N GLY A 276 -1.80 34.24 -2.64
CA GLY A 276 -1.27 34.62 -1.33
C GLY A 276 -0.78 33.44 -0.51
N ASP A 277 -0.09 33.77 0.58
CA ASP A 277 0.48 32.77 1.47
C ASP A 277 -0.61 31.98 2.21
N GLN A 278 -0.25 30.75 2.58
CA GLN A 278 -1.09 29.86 3.34
C GLN A 278 -1.68 30.57 4.57
N PHE A 279 -3.00 30.48 4.74
CA PHE A 279 -3.63 30.90 6.00
C PHE A 279 -4.43 29.75 6.63
N ALA A 280 -4.06 29.53 7.89
CA ALA A 280 -4.72 28.72 8.91
C ALA A 280 -4.73 27.18 8.78
N VAL A 281 -4.64 26.55 9.97
CA VAL A 281 -4.65 25.10 10.21
C VAL A 281 -5.84 24.82 11.13
N PHE A 282 -6.79 23.99 10.69
CA PHE A 282 -7.96 23.63 11.50
C PHE A 282 -7.96 22.15 11.76
N GLY A 283 -8.26 21.75 13.00
CA GLY A 283 -8.69 20.38 13.28
C GLY A 283 -10.14 20.19 12.86
N GLY A 284 -10.42 19.27 11.95
CA GLY A 284 -11.78 18.95 11.55
C GLY A 284 -11.86 17.77 10.57
N LEU A 285 -13.08 17.41 10.22
CA LEU A 285 -13.44 16.37 9.26
C LEU A 285 -14.03 16.96 7.98
N GLN A 286 -14.79 18.07 8.09
CA GLN A 286 -15.28 18.90 6.97
C GLN A 286 -15.49 20.36 7.41
N MET A 287 -15.64 21.25 6.43
CA MET A 287 -15.88 22.69 6.63
C MET A 287 -16.80 23.25 5.55
N ILE A 288 -17.70 24.16 5.92
CA ILE A 288 -18.51 24.96 5.00
C ILE A 288 -18.25 26.43 5.30
N VAL A 289 -18.04 27.24 4.27
CA VAL A 289 -17.77 28.68 4.40
C VAL A 289 -18.86 29.46 3.71
N THR A 290 -19.57 30.31 4.46
CA THR A 290 -20.45 31.36 3.93
C THR A 290 -19.77 32.72 4.09
N ALA A 291 -20.39 33.78 3.56
CA ALA A 291 -19.87 35.14 3.66
C ALA A 291 -19.63 35.62 5.11
N ASP A 292 -20.42 35.14 6.07
CA ASP A 292 -20.44 35.61 7.46
C ASP A 292 -20.09 34.53 8.50
N THR A 293 -20.18 33.26 8.12
CA THR A 293 -20.08 32.13 9.06
C THR A 293 -19.28 30.98 8.45
N THR A 294 -18.35 30.44 9.23
CA THR A 294 -17.67 29.18 8.93
C THR A 294 -18.22 28.09 9.83
N TYR A 295 -18.78 27.04 9.23
CA TYR A 295 -19.21 25.83 9.93
C TYR A 295 -18.10 24.78 9.89
N LEU A 296 -17.72 24.26 11.05
CA LEU A 296 -16.64 23.28 11.20
C LEU A 296 -17.17 22.01 11.85
N LEU A 297 -17.03 20.88 11.14
CA LEU A 297 -17.30 19.56 11.68
C LEU A 297 -15.99 18.98 12.20
N SER A 298 -15.94 18.58 13.48
CA SER A 298 -14.82 17.87 14.09
C SER A 298 -15.21 16.43 14.46
N ALA A 299 -14.28 15.69 15.05
CA ALA A 299 -14.59 14.35 15.57
C ALA A 299 -15.52 14.36 16.80
N GLU A 300 -15.64 15.51 17.46
CA GLU A 300 -16.24 15.67 18.79
C GLU A 300 -17.40 16.69 18.82
N SER A 301 -17.50 17.58 17.82
CA SER A 301 -18.47 18.66 17.78
C SER A 301 -18.76 19.17 16.37
N ILE A 302 -19.88 19.88 16.25
CA ILE A 302 -20.19 20.80 15.16
C ILE A 302 -20.19 22.22 15.73
N SER A 303 -19.61 23.15 14.98
CA SER A 303 -19.35 24.52 15.45
C SER A 303 -19.60 25.54 14.34
N ALA A 304 -20.02 26.74 14.72
CA ALA A 304 -20.07 27.91 13.85
C ALA A 304 -19.17 29.04 14.39
N ILE A 305 -18.40 29.68 13.51
CA ILE A 305 -17.42 30.73 13.83
C ILE A 305 -17.67 31.94 12.92
N ASP A 306 -17.44 33.15 13.42
CA ASP A 306 -17.44 34.36 12.58
C ASP A 306 -16.24 34.42 11.63
N SER A 307 -16.50 34.67 10.34
CA SER A 307 -15.45 34.63 9.32
C SER A 307 -14.41 35.76 9.44
N CYS A 308 -14.70 36.88 10.13
CA CYS A 308 -13.82 38.04 10.25
C CYS A 308 -12.84 37.99 11.44
N THR A 309 -13.23 37.43 12.60
CA THR A 309 -12.34 37.25 13.79
C THR A 309 -11.39 36.06 13.67
N TYR A 310 -11.59 35.23 12.66
CA TYR A 310 -10.85 34.02 12.35
C TYR A 310 -9.33 34.17 12.25
N HIS A 311 -8.84 35.27 11.67
CA HIS A 311 -7.40 35.43 11.35
C HIS A 311 -6.53 35.72 12.58
N GLN A 312 -6.95 36.65 13.45
CA GLN A 312 -6.16 37.07 14.61
C GLN A 312 -6.03 35.98 15.67
N ILE A 313 -7.06 35.14 15.82
CA ILE A 313 -7.12 34.09 16.84
C ILE A 313 -6.38 32.82 16.38
N ALA A 314 -6.27 32.59 15.06
CA ALA A 314 -5.54 31.45 14.51
C ALA A 314 -4.04 31.51 14.87
N GLU A 315 -3.43 32.69 14.90
CA GLU A 315 -2.01 32.85 15.28
C GLU A 315 -1.74 32.48 16.75
N GLU A 316 -2.59 32.94 17.66
CA GLU A 316 -2.48 32.65 19.10
C GLU A 316 -2.69 31.16 19.37
N TRP A 317 -3.72 30.55 18.78
CA TRP A 317 -3.98 29.12 18.92
C TRP A 317 -2.85 28.28 18.34
N ASN A 318 -2.32 28.62 17.15
CA ASN A 318 -1.22 27.88 16.53
C ASN A 318 0.03 27.87 17.43
N THR A 319 0.30 28.98 18.12
CA THR A 319 1.43 29.08 19.05
C THR A 319 1.25 28.11 20.23
N VAL A 320 0.10 28.13 20.89
CA VAL A 320 -0.18 27.26 22.04
C VAL A 320 -0.33 25.79 21.61
N ALA A 321 -0.90 25.52 20.44
CA ALA A 321 -1.02 24.17 19.88
C ALA A 321 0.35 23.57 19.52
N THR A 322 1.29 24.41 19.08
CA THR A 322 2.68 23.99 18.87
C THR A 322 3.35 23.62 20.20
N GLN A 323 3.17 24.42 21.24
CA GLN A 323 3.69 24.10 22.59
C GLN A 323 3.07 22.82 23.15
N HIS A 324 1.76 22.63 22.99
CA HIS A 324 1.05 21.41 23.37
C HIS A 324 1.67 20.20 22.66
N LEU A 325 1.86 20.29 21.34
CA LEU A 325 2.47 19.24 20.55
C LEU A 325 3.91 18.93 20.99
N GLU A 326 4.71 19.94 21.28
CA GLU A 326 6.08 19.76 21.80
C GLU A 326 6.07 19.01 23.15
N LYS A 327 5.16 19.37 24.05
CA LYS A 327 5.02 18.72 25.36
C LYS A 327 4.46 17.31 25.28
N GLU A 328 3.48 17.08 24.40
CA GLU A 328 2.95 15.75 24.11
C GLU A 328 4.05 14.83 23.56
N ASN A 329 4.86 15.35 22.64
CA ASN A 329 6.02 14.63 22.11
C ASN A 329 7.07 14.32 23.20
N GLN A 330 7.32 15.26 24.11
CA GLN A 330 8.23 15.06 25.24
C GLN A 330 7.70 13.96 26.18
N LEU A 331 6.41 13.99 26.52
CA LEU A 331 5.77 12.97 27.36
C LEU A 331 5.87 11.58 26.72
N TRP A 332 5.60 11.50 25.42
CA TRP A 332 5.72 10.26 24.65
C TRP A 332 7.15 9.68 24.72
N ASP A 333 8.17 10.49 24.47
CA ASP A 333 9.57 10.06 24.50
C ASP A 333 9.97 9.53 25.89
N LEU A 334 9.53 10.21 26.96
CA LEU A 334 9.78 9.77 28.34
C LEU A 334 9.11 8.43 28.65
N GLN A 335 7.87 8.22 28.19
CA GLN A 335 7.13 6.98 28.36
C GLN A 335 7.78 5.82 27.58
N GLU A 336 8.16 6.04 26.32
CA GLU A 336 8.87 5.02 25.52
C GLU A 336 10.20 4.63 26.18
N LYS A 337 10.94 5.63 26.68
CA LYS A 337 12.18 5.41 27.43
C LYS A 337 11.93 4.60 28.70
N LEU A 338 10.85 4.87 29.44
CA LEU A 338 10.51 4.14 30.66
C LEU A 338 10.23 2.67 30.35
N GLU A 339 9.40 2.41 29.34
CA GLU A 339 9.09 1.05 28.91
C GLU A 339 10.33 0.26 28.48
N LEU A 340 11.27 0.92 27.79
CA LEU A 340 12.51 0.30 27.35
C LEU A 340 13.44 0.02 28.53
N PHE A 341 13.60 0.97 29.45
CA PHE A 341 14.47 0.82 30.62
C PHE A 341 13.92 -0.23 31.59
N SER A 342 12.59 -0.30 31.74
CA SER A 342 11.93 -1.36 32.51
C SER A 342 12.12 -2.74 31.87
N ALA A 343 12.02 -2.85 30.54
CA ALA A 343 12.27 -4.11 29.84
C ALA A 343 13.74 -4.58 29.96
N ARG A 344 14.68 -3.65 30.18
CA ARG A 344 16.11 -3.93 30.39
C ARG A 344 16.49 -4.14 31.86
N GLN A 345 15.52 -4.21 32.78
CA GLN A 345 15.77 -4.33 34.22
C GLN A 345 16.80 -3.31 34.76
N GLN A 346 16.75 -2.06 34.28
CA GLN A 346 17.63 -1.01 34.79
C GLN A 346 17.41 -0.73 36.29
N GLU A 347 18.41 -0.10 36.92
CA GLU A 347 18.39 0.21 38.35
C GLU A 347 17.11 0.97 38.78
N PRO A 348 16.48 0.57 39.90
CA PRO A 348 15.22 1.14 40.38
C PRO A 348 15.22 2.68 40.47
N GLY A 349 16.32 3.28 40.93
CA GLY A 349 16.43 4.74 41.10
C GLY A 349 16.35 5.53 39.78
N THR A 350 16.76 4.93 38.65
CA THR A 350 16.63 5.55 37.32
C THR A 350 15.17 5.53 36.85
N LEU A 351 14.47 4.43 37.11
CA LEU A 351 13.05 4.27 36.78
C LEU A 351 12.16 5.23 37.59
N GLU A 352 12.46 5.43 38.87
CA GLU A 352 11.73 6.37 39.73
C GLU A 352 11.84 7.82 39.25
N LYS A 353 13.06 8.31 38.99
CA LYS A 353 13.28 9.67 38.45
C LYS A 353 12.56 9.89 37.11
N LEU A 354 12.52 8.86 36.27
CA LEU A 354 11.84 8.94 34.98
C LEU A 354 10.31 9.02 35.16
N LYS A 355 9.75 8.23 36.08
CA LYS A 355 8.32 8.32 36.45
C LYS A 355 7.95 9.69 37.01
N GLU A 356 8.80 10.28 37.85
CA GLU A 356 8.60 11.64 38.38
C GLU A 356 8.59 12.68 37.26
N THR A 357 9.56 12.61 36.33
CA THR A 357 9.64 13.51 35.17
C THR A 357 8.39 13.39 34.29
N ILE A 358 7.92 12.16 34.04
CA ILE A 358 6.67 11.89 33.31
C ILE A 358 5.48 12.58 33.99
N GLY A 359 5.37 12.46 35.32
CA GLY A 359 4.31 13.10 36.09
C GLY A 359 4.31 14.62 35.94
N LYS A 360 5.49 15.26 36.02
CA LYS A 360 5.64 16.70 35.83
C LYS A 360 5.26 17.15 34.42
N THR A 361 5.77 16.46 33.39
CA THR A 361 5.45 16.80 31.99
C THR A 361 3.97 16.59 31.67
N ALA A 362 3.34 15.56 32.23
CA ALA A 362 1.90 15.35 32.08
C ALA A 362 1.07 16.49 32.68
N GLN A 363 1.49 17.03 33.83
CA GLN A 363 0.83 18.19 34.43
C GLN A 363 0.99 19.45 33.56
N GLU A 364 2.19 19.74 33.08
CA GLU A 364 2.45 20.87 32.17
C GLU A 364 1.61 20.76 30.88
N LEU A 365 1.44 19.54 30.36
CA LEU A 365 0.60 19.29 29.18
C LEU A 365 -0.88 19.57 29.45
N GLU A 366 -1.41 19.14 30.61
CA GLU A 366 -2.79 19.44 31.01
C GLU A 366 -3.01 20.96 31.15
N ASP A 367 -2.05 21.68 31.73
CA ASP A 367 -2.12 23.14 31.86
C ASP A 367 -2.20 23.83 30.49
N ILE A 368 -1.41 23.38 29.51
CA ILE A 368 -1.47 23.87 28.12
C ILE A 368 -2.80 23.48 27.45
N ALA A 369 -3.30 22.27 27.68
CA ALA A 369 -4.58 21.82 27.14
C ALA A 369 -5.76 22.66 27.69
N ILE A 370 -5.71 23.06 28.96
CA ILE A 370 -6.67 24.01 29.56
C ILE A 370 -6.57 25.36 28.85
N ASN A 371 -5.35 25.86 28.59
CA ASN A 371 -5.17 27.11 27.85
C ASN A 371 -5.78 27.05 26.44
N LEU A 372 -5.55 25.97 25.70
CA LEU A 372 -6.17 25.74 24.38
C LEU A 372 -7.71 25.80 24.45
N ARG A 373 -8.32 25.10 25.42
CA ARG A 373 -9.77 25.12 25.62
C ARG A 373 -10.30 26.52 25.93
N ASN A 374 -9.55 27.32 26.69
CA ASN A 374 -9.93 28.70 27.00
C ASN A 374 -9.90 29.60 25.77
N ILE A 375 -8.86 29.52 24.93
CA ILE A 375 -8.78 30.28 23.68
C ILE A 375 -9.93 29.87 22.74
N GLU A 376 -10.35 28.59 22.72
CA GLU A 376 -11.45 28.09 21.89
C GLU A 376 -12.84 28.57 22.33
N LYS A 377 -13.05 28.81 23.63
CA LYS A 377 -14.36 29.13 24.22
C LYS A 377 -14.98 30.43 23.70
N ASP A 378 -14.16 31.43 23.35
CA ASP A 378 -14.61 32.76 22.91
C ASP A 378 -14.81 32.86 21.36
N ARG A 379 -14.63 31.76 20.61
CA ARG A 379 -14.62 31.76 19.12
C ARG A 379 -15.93 31.36 18.46
N PHE A 380 -16.76 30.62 19.17
CA PHE A 380 -17.93 30.00 18.57
C PHE A 380 -19.14 30.92 18.67
N LYS A 381 -19.78 31.22 17.53
CA LYS A 381 -21.17 31.72 17.54
C LYS A 381 -22.05 30.72 18.30
N TRP A 382 -21.80 29.44 18.06
CA TRP A 382 -22.33 28.32 18.82
C TRP A 382 -21.48 27.07 18.59
N GLN A 383 -21.55 26.13 19.52
CA GLN A 383 -20.94 24.81 19.41
C GLN A 383 -21.85 23.76 20.04
N SER A 384 -22.06 22.67 19.31
CA SER A 384 -22.89 21.55 19.74
C SER A 384 -22.05 20.26 19.76
N PRO A 385 -21.92 19.58 20.92
CA PRO A 385 -21.17 18.32 21.01
C PRO A 385 -21.79 17.25 20.12
N ARG A 386 -20.98 16.63 19.26
CA ARG A 386 -21.41 15.52 18.41
C ARG A 386 -20.22 14.64 18.01
N LYS A 387 -20.27 13.38 18.43
CA LYS A 387 -19.30 12.36 18.05
C LYS A 387 -19.78 11.57 16.85
N ARG A 388 -18.82 10.90 16.18
CA ARG A 388 -19.08 9.92 15.10
C ARG A 388 -19.74 10.53 13.84
N SER A 389 -19.34 11.74 13.50
CA SER A 389 -19.80 12.45 12.29
C SER A 389 -18.86 12.20 11.11
N TYR A 390 -19.38 12.30 9.89
CA TYR A 390 -18.63 11.97 8.66
C TYR A 390 -18.88 12.92 7.48
N ALA A 391 -20.07 13.52 7.40
CA ALA A 391 -20.46 14.42 6.31
C ALA A 391 -21.27 15.61 6.84
N MET A 392 -21.23 16.73 6.12
CA MET A 392 -21.88 17.98 6.44
C MET A 392 -22.30 18.71 5.16
N ILE A 393 -23.54 19.21 5.13
CA ILE A 393 -24.06 20.13 4.10
C ILE A 393 -24.87 21.25 4.76
N LEU A 394 -25.06 22.37 4.06
CA LEU A 394 -25.88 23.50 4.48
C LEU A 394 -27.05 23.67 3.50
N ALA A 395 -28.28 23.52 4.00
CA ALA A 395 -29.52 23.72 3.24
C ALA A 395 -30.30 24.90 3.82
N ASN A 396 -30.22 26.04 3.14
CA ASN A 396 -30.78 27.32 3.61
C ASN A 396 -30.29 27.68 5.02
N ASP A 397 -31.14 27.51 6.03
CA ASP A 397 -30.92 27.82 7.45
C ASP A 397 -30.62 26.56 8.30
N LEU A 398 -30.38 25.41 7.67
CA LEU A 398 -30.17 24.12 8.33
C LEU A 398 -28.81 23.52 8.01
N VAL A 399 -28.04 23.19 9.05
CA VAL A 399 -26.80 22.40 8.95
C VAL A 399 -27.13 20.93 9.16
N ILE A 400 -26.85 20.10 8.16
CA ILE A 400 -27.19 18.68 8.16
C ILE A 400 -25.93 17.86 8.33
N ILE A 401 -25.92 16.93 9.29
CA ILE A 401 -24.77 16.11 9.66
C ILE A 401 -25.08 14.63 9.47
N GLY A 402 -24.27 13.97 8.65
CA GLY A 402 -24.25 12.51 8.52
C GLY A 402 -23.38 11.89 9.62
N GLY A 403 -23.95 10.98 10.41
CA GLY A 403 -23.27 10.30 11.50
C GLY A 403 -23.21 8.78 11.35
N ASN A 404 -22.73 8.10 12.39
CA ASN A 404 -22.80 6.65 12.50
C ASN A 404 -24.20 6.23 12.98
N ASN A 405 -24.95 5.60 12.09
CA ASN A 405 -26.34 5.15 12.27
C ASN A 405 -27.38 6.27 12.46
N LEU A 406 -27.08 7.49 12.02
CA LEU A 406 -27.98 8.64 12.22
C LEU A 406 -27.72 9.77 11.22
N VAL A 407 -28.70 10.66 11.13
CA VAL A 407 -28.58 11.99 10.53
C VAL A 407 -29.19 13.02 11.47
N ASP A 408 -28.46 14.10 11.69
CA ASP A 408 -28.90 15.22 12.52
C ASP A 408 -29.06 16.49 11.69
N VAL A 409 -30.00 17.33 12.10
CA VAL A 409 -30.25 18.64 11.51
C VAL A 409 -30.23 19.70 12.61
N TYR A 410 -29.34 20.66 12.45
CA TYR A 410 -29.13 21.77 13.37
C TYR A 410 -29.57 23.08 12.73
N GLN A 411 -30.11 23.99 13.53
CA GLN A 411 -30.35 25.37 13.11
C GLN A 411 -29.02 26.09 12.92
N ALA A 412 -28.82 26.70 11.75
CA ALA A 412 -27.55 27.28 11.35
C ALA A 412 -27.17 28.53 12.17
N ASN A 413 -28.15 29.22 12.76
CA ASN A 413 -27.94 30.47 13.51
C ASN A 413 -27.54 30.26 14.98
N ASN A 414 -28.01 29.18 15.63
CA ASN A 414 -27.85 28.97 17.07
C ASN A 414 -27.33 27.56 17.45
N GLY A 415 -27.20 26.64 16.48
CA GLY A 415 -26.70 25.29 16.71
C GLY A 415 -27.68 24.35 17.42
N GLU A 416 -28.96 24.72 17.50
CA GLU A 416 -30.00 23.90 18.11
C GLU A 416 -30.31 22.68 17.25
N LEU A 417 -30.24 21.48 17.83
CA LEU A 417 -30.65 20.24 17.17
C LEU A 417 -32.17 20.23 17.03
N VAL A 418 -32.68 20.34 15.79
CA VAL A 418 -34.12 20.46 15.51
C VAL A 418 -34.73 19.22 14.90
N TRP A 419 -33.92 18.30 14.36
CA TRP A 419 -34.39 17.01 13.88
C TRP A 419 -33.26 15.98 13.89
N THR A 420 -33.60 14.73 14.15
CA THR A 420 -32.68 13.59 14.13
C THR A 420 -33.44 12.37 13.65
N GLU A 421 -32.78 11.51 12.90
CA GLU A 421 -33.37 10.27 12.41
C GLU A 421 -32.31 9.18 12.29
N SER A 422 -32.75 7.93 12.40
CA SER A 422 -31.87 6.76 12.27
C SER A 422 -31.64 6.41 10.81
N VAL A 423 -30.40 6.04 10.48
CA VAL A 423 -30.04 5.41 9.19
C VAL A 423 -29.16 4.21 9.46
N GLU A 424 -29.03 3.29 8.50
CA GLU A 424 -28.19 2.11 8.66
C GLU A 424 -26.76 2.35 8.14
N GLY A 425 -25.77 2.31 9.03
CA GLY A 425 -24.35 2.50 8.69
C GLY A 425 -23.86 3.93 8.84
N LYS A 426 -22.66 4.20 8.31
CA LYS A 426 -22.05 5.54 8.35
C LYS A 426 -22.55 6.40 7.20
N ALA A 427 -23.26 7.48 7.49
CA ALA A 427 -23.74 8.43 6.48
C ALA A 427 -22.58 9.30 5.95
N TYR A 428 -22.01 8.91 4.80
CA TYR A 428 -20.96 9.66 4.11
C TYR A 428 -21.50 10.52 2.95
N GLY A 429 -22.67 10.20 2.41
CA GLY A 429 -23.31 10.93 1.32
C GLY A 429 -24.54 11.69 1.79
N LEU A 430 -24.62 12.98 1.49
CA LEU A 430 -25.77 13.83 1.72
C LEU A 430 -26.06 14.62 0.44
N ALA A 431 -27.32 14.71 0.05
CA ALA A 431 -27.79 15.50 -1.08
C ALA A 431 -29.18 16.07 -0.79
N VAL A 432 -29.50 17.25 -1.34
CA VAL A 432 -30.81 17.88 -1.17
C VAL A 432 -31.44 18.16 -2.52
N THR A 433 -32.67 17.70 -2.72
CA THR A 433 -33.41 17.87 -3.97
C THR A 433 -34.90 17.94 -3.73
N ASN A 434 -35.60 18.90 -4.36
CA ASN A 434 -37.06 19.04 -4.28
C ASN A 434 -37.63 18.92 -2.84
N GLU A 435 -37.04 19.67 -1.90
CA GLU A 435 -37.41 19.65 -0.47
C GLU A 435 -37.25 18.28 0.22
N GLN A 436 -36.42 17.40 -0.37
CA GLN A 436 -36.04 16.11 0.19
C GLN A 436 -34.55 16.08 0.53
N LEU A 437 -34.22 15.38 1.61
CA LEU A 437 -32.86 15.04 2.01
C LEU A 437 -32.60 13.58 1.64
N ILE A 438 -31.60 13.33 0.79
CA ILE A 438 -31.13 11.99 0.44
C ILE A 438 -29.84 11.69 1.19
N VAL A 439 -29.78 10.51 1.80
CA VAL A 439 -28.67 10.06 2.65
C VAL A 439 -28.15 8.72 2.13
N SER A 440 -26.83 8.62 1.89
CA SER A 440 -26.16 7.38 1.48
C SER A 440 -25.09 6.95 2.48
N THR A 441 -25.02 5.64 2.73
CA THR A 441 -24.18 5.06 3.79
C THR A 441 -23.10 4.10 3.28
N ASP A 442 -22.15 3.76 4.16
CA ASP A 442 -21.11 2.75 3.90
C ASP A 442 -21.62 1.31 3.77
N GLN A 443 -22.92 1.09 3.94
CA GLN A 443 -23.58 -0.20 3.68
C GLN A 443 -24.25 -0.27 2.30
N GLY A 444 -24.28 0.83 1.53
CA GLY A 444 -24.96 0.88 0.24
C GLY A 444 -26.45 1.19 0.32
N THR A 445 -26.94 1.58 1.50
CA THR A 445 -28.31 2.06 1.71
C THR A 445 -28.41 3.52 1.29
N ILE A 446 -29.47 3.85 0.54
CA ILE A 446 -29.81 5.22 0.13
C ILE A 446 -31.25 5.51 0.57
N THR A 447 -31.43 6.48 1.46
CA THR A 447 -32.73 6.82 2.04
C THR A 447 -33.09 8.26 1.72
N SER A 448 -34.34 8.49 1.31
CA SER A 448 -34.91 9.84 1.14
C SER A 448 -35.84 10.21 2.28
N PHE A 449 -35.69 11.43 2.78
CA PHE A 449 -36.53 12.06 3.80
C PHE A 449 -37.20 13.31 3.24
N GLY A 450 -38.48 13.52 3.55
CA GLY A 450 -39.21 14.72 3.15
C GLY A 450 -40.59 14.81 3.78
N GLN A 451 -41.45 15.67 3.26
CA GLN A 451 -42.85 15.74 3.70
C GLN A 451 -43.58 14.41 3.44
N PRO A 452 -44.49 13.99 4.33
CA PRO A 452 -45.19 12.72 4.21
C PRO A 452 -46.01 12.67 2.92
N LYS A 453 -45.87 11.58 2.16
CA LYS A 453 -46.79 11.16 1.10
C LYS A 453 -47.30 9.75 1.45
N ASP A 454 -48.48 9.39 0.95
CA ASP A 454 -49.05 8.07 1.18
C ASP A 454 -48.11 6.97 0.63
N ASN A 455 -47.86 5.95 1.48
CA ASN A 455 -47.04 4.75 1.28
C ASN A 455 -45.51 4.88 1.41
N LYS A 456 -44.97 4.37 2.53
CA LYS A 456 -43.56 4.00 2.70
C LYS A 456 -43.24 2.77 1.83
N GLN A 457 -42.19 2.85 1.01
CA GLN A 457 -41.70 1.71 0.23
C GLN A 457 -40.20 1.51 0.46
N SER A 458 -39.84 0.33 0.96
CA SER A 458 -38.46 -0.17 0.92
C SER A 458 -38.30 -0.96 -0.37
N ILE A 459 -37.31 -0.60 -1.17
CA ILE A 459 -37.02 -1.22 -2.46
C ILE A 459 -35.69 -1.95 -2.32
N VAL A 460 -35.76 -3.27 -2.38
CA VAL A 460 -34.60 -4.15 -2.49
C VAL A 460 -34.40 -4.44 -3.97
N ALA A 461 -33.15 -4.43 -4.44
CA ALA A 461 -32.82 -4.88 -5.80
C ALA A 461 -33.39 -6.30 -6.03
N ASP A 462 -33.88 -6.60 -7.24
CA ASP A 462 -34.51 -7.90 -7.56
C ASP A 462 -33.50 -9.06 -7.39
N GLU A 463 -33.65 -9.85 -6.33
CA GLU A 463 -32.74 -10.95 -5.94
C GLU A 463 -33.05 -12.30 -6.59
N ARG A 464 -33.94 -12.36 -7.60
CA ARG A 464 -34.25 -13.63 -8.25
C ARG A 464 -33.06 -14.13 -9.04
N ASN A 465 -32.31 -15.04 -8.43
CA ASN A 465 -31.18 -15.72 -9.06
C ASN A 465 -31.69 -16.60 -10.23
N PRO A 466 -31.44 -16.19 -11.49
CA PRO A 466 -31.97 -16.89 -12.66
C PRO A 466 -31.34 -18.28 -12.84
N PHE A 467 -30.23 -18.57 -12.14
CA PHE A 467 -29.56 -19.84 -12.25
C PHE A 467 -30.25 -20.97 -11.49
N ILE A 468 -31.14 -20.70 -10.53
CA ILE A 468 -31.76 -21.74 -9.65
C ILE A 468 -32.82 -22.60 -10.37
N GLU A 469 -33.42 -22.12 -11.46
CA GLU A 469 -34.61 -22.74 -12.08
C GLU A 469 -34.32 -23.75 -13.21
N GLU A 470 -33.10 -23.85 -13.74
CA GLU A 470 -32.72 -24.76 -14.84
C GLU A 470 -31.69 -25.82 -14.38
N SER A 471 -31.57 -26.94 -15.09
CA SER A 471 -30.75 -28.10 -14.69
C SER A 471 -29.25 -27.77 -14.56
N GLN A 472 -28.83 -27.29 -13.38
CA GLN A 472 -27.46 -26.87 -13.02
C GLN A 472 -26.41 -28.01 -13.02
N GLU A 473 -26.84 -29.29 -13.07
CA GLU A 473 -25.96 -30.43 -12.78
C GLU A 473 -24.78 -30.58 -13.77
N SER A 474 -24.95 -30.23 -15.04
CA SER A 474 -23.87 -30.34 -16.05
C SER A 474 -22.78 -29.29 -15.85
N GLU A 475 -23.14 -28.01 -15.72
CA GLU A 475 -22.20 -26.89 -15.53
C GLU A 475 -21.49 -26.97 -14.18
N SER A 476 -22.22 -27.36 -13.13
CA SER A 476 -21.63 -27.53 -11.81
C SER A 476 -20.58 -28.65 -11.80
N SER A 477 -20.85 -29.75 -12.51
CA SER A 477 -19.91 -30.87 -12.68
C SER A 477 -18.69 -30.48 -13.52
N LEU A 478 -18.90 -29.70 -14.58
CA LEU A 478 -17.84 -29.17 -15.42
C LEU A 478 -16.91 -28.23 -14.64
N ALA A 479 -17.48 -27.27 -13.89
CA ALA A 479 -16.72 -26.37 -13.02
C ALA A 479 -15.88 -27.14 -12.00
N LYS A 480 -16.45 -28.19 -11.38
CA LYS A 480 -15.73 -29.06 -10.45
C LYS A 480 -14.55 -29.77 -11.12
N TRP A 481 -14.75 -30.30 -12.34
CA TRP A 481 -13.69 -30.93 -13.11
C TRP A 481 -12.58 -29.93 -13.47
N ILE A 482 -12.93 -28.74 -13.95
CA ILE A 482 -11.98 -27.65 -14.25
C ILE A 482 -11.11 -27.32 -13.02
N LEU A 483 -11.72 -27.17 -11.85
CA LEU A 483 -11.03 -26.84 -10.60
C LEU A 483 -10.15 -28.00 -10.08
N GLN A 484 -10.49 -29.26 -10.40
CA GLN A 484 -9.62 -30.40 -10.12
C GLN A 484 -8.39 -30.38 -11.03
N GLN A 485 -8.56 -30.02 -12.32
CA GLN A 485 -7.45 -29.90 -13.25
C GLN A 485 -6.54 -28.72 -12.92
N SER A 486 -7.08 -27.58 -12.46
CA SER A 486 -6.25 -26.42 -12.13
C SER A 486 -5.30 -26.69 -10.94
N ASN A 487 -5.69 -27.56 -10.00
CA ASN A 487 -5.04 -27.74 -8.68
C ASN A 487 -4.87 -26.42 -7.91
N GLN A 488 -5.70 -25.43 -8.23
CA GLN A 488 -5.70 -24.08 -7.65
C GLN A 488 -7.15 -23.60 -7.55
N LYS A 489 -7.46 -22.83 -6.50
CA LYS A 489 -8.82 -22.29 -6.29
C LYS A 489 -8.84 -20.78 -6.09
N LYS A 490 -7.71 -20.11 -6.27
CA LYS A 490 -7.55 -18.70 -5.90
C LYS A 490 -6.66 -17.98 -6.90
N GLY A 491 -6.91 -16.69 -7.09
CA GLY A 491 -6.23 -15.88 -8.10
C GLY A 491 -7.22 -15.31 -9.11
N TYR A 492 -6.79 -15.23 -10.37
CA TYR A 492 -7.64 -14.83 -11.49
C TYR A 492 -7.93 -15.99 -12.44
N CYS A 493 -9.19 -16.10 -12.85
CA CYS A 493 -9.64 -17.00 -13.90
C CYS A 493 -10.12 -16.17 -15.09
N LEU A 494 -9.56 -16.39 -16.28
CA LEU A 494 -10.12 -15.87 -17.53
C LEU A 494 -11.03 -16.93 -18.15
N LEU A 495 -12.28 -16.58 -18.39
CA LEU A 495 -13.22 -17.42 -19.13
C LEU A 495 -13.45 -16.77 -20.51
N LEU A 496 -12.87 -17.36 -21.56
CA LEU A 496 -13.00 -16.87 -22.93
C LEU A 496 -14.24 -17.51 -23.57
N GLY A 497 -15.22 -16.69 -23.95
CA GLY A 497 -16.56 -17.10 -24.36
C GLY A 497 -17.51 -17.18 -23.17
N ALA A 498 -18.03 -16.05 -22.70
CA ALA A 498 -18.86 -16.00 -21.49
C ALA A 498 -20.21 -16.73 -21.64
N GLU A 499 -20.73 -16.80 -22.86
CA GLU A 499 -22.10 -17.27 -23.14
C GLU A 499 -23.13 -16.52 -22.28
N ASP A 500 -23.92 -17.22 -21.47
CA ASP A 500 -24.90 -16.63 -20.57
C ASP A 500 -24.39 -16.46 -19.12
N GLY A 501 -23.13 -16.81 -18.87
CA GLY A 501 -22.47 -16.68 -17.57
C GLY A 501 -22.69 -17.83 -16.58
N ARG A 502 -23.40 -18.93 -16.94
CA ARG A 502 -23.64 -20.08 -16.04
C ARG A 502 -22.35 -20.74 -15.54
N LEU A 503 -21.42 -21.04 -16.45
CA LEU A 503 -20.12 -21.65 -16.07
C LEU A 503 -19.33 -20.72 -15.14
N ALA A 504 -19.35 -19.41 -15.41
CA ALA A 504 -18.71 -18.41 -14.57
C ALA A 504 -19.29 -18.42 -13.15
N TYR A 505 -20.62 -18.45 -13.03
CA TYR A 505 -21.32 -18.55 -11.75
C TYR A 505 -20.89 -19.79 -10.95
N GLU A 506 -20.88 -20.97 -11.57
CA GLU A 506 -20.50 -22.22 -10.91
C GLU A 506 -19.00 -22.26 -10.51
N LEU A 507 -18.11 -21.74 -11.36
CA LEU A 507 -16.70 -21.57 -11.01
C LEU A 507 -16.52 -20.63 -9.81
N ALA A 508 -17.24 -19.51 -9.74
CA ALA A 508 -17.13 -18.56 -8.63
C ALA A 508 -17.66 -19.13 -7.31
N LYS A 509 -18.72 -19.94 -7.37
CA LYS A 509 -19.34 -20.61 -6.23
C LYS A 509 -18.44 -21.70 -5.63
N GLN A 510 -17.64 -22.37 -6.46
CA GLN A 510 -16.80 -23.50 -6.05
C GLN A 510 -15.32 -23.12 -5.81
N SER A 511 -14.96 -21.84 -5.94
CA SER A 511 -13.60 -21.33 -5.79
C SER A 511 -13.54 -19.92 -5.16
N GLU A 512 -12.32 -19.43 -4.92
CA GLU A 512 -11.99 -18.04 -4.54
C GLU A 512 -11.43 -17.24 -5.73
N TYR A 513 -11.61 -17.70 -6.98
CA TYR A 513 -11.18 -16.94 -8.15
C TYR A 513 -11.96 -15.63 -8.31
N HIS A 514 -11.26 -14.58 -8.75
CA HIS A 514 -11.89 -13.48 -9.48
C HIS A 514 -12.00 -13.92 -10.94
N ILE A 515 -13.21 -13.99 -11.46
CA ILE A 515 -13.48 -14.49 -12.82
C ILE A 515 -13.70 -13.30 -13.73
N ILE A 516 -12.95 -13.24 -14.83
CA ILE A 516 -13.16 -12.26 -15.88
C ILE A 516 -13.64 -13.03 -17.10
N CYS A 517 -14.89 -12.80 -17.47
CA CYS A 517 -15.47 -13.36 -18.67
C CYS A 517 -15.18 -12.44 -19.84
N VAL A 518 -14.78 -13.00 -20.96
CA VAL A 518 -14.50 -12.30 -22.21
C VAL A 518 -15.52 -12.75 -23.24
N GLU A 519 -16.20 -11.79 -23.87
CA GLU A 519 -17.23 -12.06 -24.88
C GLU A 519 -17.21 -10.95 -25.94
N SER A 520 -17.56 -11.31 -27.17
CA SER A 520 -17.65 -10.40 -28.32
C SER A 520 -19.10 -10.11 -28.75
N ASP A 521 -20.04 -11.03 -28.44
CA ASP A 521 -21.45 -10.85 -28.77
C ASP A 521 -22.15 -9.96 -27.71
N GLU A 522 -22.57 -8.76 -28.13
CA GLU A 522 -23.25 -7.79 -27.26
C GLU A 522 -24.57 -8.31 -26.64
N THR A 523 -25.25 -9.26 -27.29
CA THR A 523 -26.48 -9.87 -26.75
C THR A 523 -26.14 -10.80 -25.60
N LYS A 524 -25.12 -11.65 -25.77
CA LYS A 524 -24.61 -12.53 -24.71
C LYS A 524 -24.05 -11.71 -23.55
N ILE A 525 -23.29 -10.65 -23.82
CA ILE A 525 -22.78 -9.73 -22.78
C ILE A 525 -23.91 -9.16 -21.94
N ARG A 526 -24.96 -8.63 -22.58
CA ARG A 526 -26.11 -8.06 -21.87
C ARG A 526 -26.81 -9.11 -21.00
N GLN A 527 -27.04 -10.31 -21.54
CA GLN A 527 -27.65 -11.40 -20.81
C GLN A 527 -26.81 -11.84 -19.61
N ALA A 528 -25.52 -12.13 -19.81
CA ALA A 528 -24.62 -12.57 -18.77
C ALA A 528 -24.48 -11.53 -17.65
N ARG A 529 -24.30 -10.24 -18.00
CA ARG A 529 -24.25 -9.14 -17.01
C ARG A 529 -25.53 -9.08 -16.18
N GLN A 530 -26.70 -9.12 -16.83
CA GLN A 530 -27.99 -9.08 -16.13
C GLN A 530 -28.19 -10.28 -15.20
N TRP A 531 -27.83 -11.49 -15.64
CA TRP A 531 -28.04 -12.71 -14.86
C TRP A 531 -27.09 -12.81 -13.66
N LEU A 532 -25.81 -12.47 -13.87
CA LEU A 532 -24.79 -12.44 -12.81
C LEU A 532 -25.04 -11.33 -11.78
N ASP A 533 -25.60 -10.20 -12.21
CA ASP A 533 -26.01 -9.09 -11.34
C ASP A 533 -27.18 -9.50 -10.45
N ARG A 534 -28.24 -10.10 -11.02
CA ARG A 534 -29.36 -10.66 -10.26
C ARG A 534 -28.95 -11.79 -9.31
N ALA A 535 -27.90 -12.53 -9.65
CA ALA A 535 -27.32 -13.55 -8.77
C ALA A 535 -26.45 -12.95 -7.64
N GLY A 536 -26.23 -11.64 -7.62
CA GLY A 536 -25.50 -10.93 -6.58
C GLY A 536 -24.00 -11.22 -6.54
N ILE A 537 -23.38 -11.49 -7.68
CA ILE A 537 -21.93 -11.77 -7.76
C ILE A 537 -21.17 -10.90 -8.77
N TYR A 538 -21.88 -10.12 -9.58
CA TYR A 538 -21.29 -9.24 -10.59
C TYR A 538 -20.48 -8.09 -9.96
N GLY A 539 -19.37 -7.75 -10.60
CA GLY A 539 -18.34 -6.83 -10.12
C GLY A 539 -17.53 -7.39 -8.95
N ILE A 540 -18.13 -8.00 -7.93
CA ILE A 540 -17.38 -8.42 -6.73
C ILE A 540 -16.53 -9.68 -6.94
N ARG A 541 -17.02 -10.63 -7.73
CA ARG A 541 -16.40 -11.93 -8.01
C ARG A 541 -16.28 -12.20 -9.50
N ILE A 542 -17.21 -11.67 -10.31
CA ILE A 542 -17.24 -11.85 -11.75
C ILE A 542 -17.41 -10.51 -12.46
N SER A 543 -16.60 -10.24 -13.48
CA SER A 543 -16.80 -9.14 -14.44
C SER A 543 -16.93 -9.72 -15.85
N VAL A 544 -17.72 -9.08 -16.71
CA VAL A 544 -17.87 -9.47 -18.12
C VAL A 544 -17.37 -8.33 -18.98
N HIS A 545 -16.33 -8.56 -19.78
CA HIS A 545 -15.70 -7.55 -20.63
C HIS A 545 -16.04 -7.81 -22.10
N HIS A 546 -16.39 -6.76 -22.82
CA HIS A 546 -16.60 -6.76 -24.26
C HIS A 546 -15.25 -6.65 -24.97
N ILE A 547 -14.81 -7.73 -25.63
CA ILE A 547 -13.57 -7.76 -26.41
C ILE A 547 -13.85 -8.40 -27.78
N ASP A 548 -13.73 -7.58 -28.81
CA ASP A 548 -13.85 -7.96 -30.23
C ASP A 548 -12.48 -8.08 -30.94
N ASP A 549 -11.40 -7.59 -30.31
CA ASP A 549 -10.03 -7.71 -30.79
C ASP A 549 -9.48 -9.14 -30.62
N ALA A 550 -8.54 -9.53 -31.49
CA ALA A 550 -7.74 -10.75 -31.38
C ALA A 550 -6.66 -10.66 -30.29
N LYS A 551 -6.42 -9.46 -29.72
CA LYS A 551 -5.53 -9.23 -28.58
C LYS A 551 -6.34 -9.01 -27.30
N LEU A 552 -6.00 -9.75 -26.25
CA LEU A 552 -6.54 -9.57 -24.91
C LEU A 552 -5.90 -8.32 -24.25
N PRO A 553 -6.70 -7.40 -23.68
CA PRO A 553 -6.18 -6.16 -23.11
C PRO A 553 -5.46 -6.38 -21.76
N TYR A 554 -5.31 -7.63 -21.31
CA TYR A 554 -4.76 -7.93 -20.01
C TYR A 554 -3.23 -7.92 -20.02
N THR A 555 -2.65 -7.48 -18.91
CA THR A 555 -1.21 -7.58 -18.69
C THR A 555 -0.72 -9.03 -18.78
N ASN A 556 0.55 -9.19 -19.17
CA ASN A 556 1.20 -10.49 -19.24
C ASN A 556 1.09 -11.18 -17.87
N TYR A 557 1.01 -12.51 -17.86
CA TYR A 557 1.14 -13.33 -16.65
C TYR A 557 0.01 -13.17 -15.61
N LEU A 558 -1.12 -12.59 -16.00
CA LEU A 558 -2.26 -12.33 -15.12
C LEU A 558 -2.88 -13.61 -14.54
N ALA A 559 -3.24 -14.55 -15.40
CA ALA A 559 -4.28 -15.53 -15.11
C ALA A 559 -3.72 -16.83 -14.54
N ASN A 560 -4.18 -17.21 -13.35
CA ASN A 560 -3.87 -18.50 -12.74
C ASN A 560 -4.56 -19.65 -13.50
N LEU A 561 -5.77 -19.39 -13.99
CA LEU A 561 -6.57 -20.31 -14.78
C LEU A 561 -7.11 -19.59 -16.03
N ILE A 562 -7.04 -20.24 -17.19
CA ILE A 562 -7.73 -19.81 -18.41
C ILE A 562 -8.59 -20.97 -18.89
N VAL A 563 -9.88 -20.71 -19.06
CA VAL A 563 -10.84 -21.63 -19.64
C VAL A 563 -11.28 -21.06 -20.99
N ILE A 564 -11.13 -21.83 -22.05
CA ILE A 564 -11.52 -21.45 -23.41
C ILE A 564 -12.73 -22.27 -23.81
N ASN A 565 -13.89 -21.62 -23.89
CA ASN A 565 -15.11 -22.22 -24.42
C ASN A 565 -15.00 -22.44 -25.93
N GLU A 566 -15.78 -23.40 -26.45
CA GLU A 566 -15.81 -23.77 -27.87
C GLU A 566 -16.04 -22.55 -28.78
N THR A 567 -16.93 -21.64 -28.36
CA THR A 567 -17.27 -20.43 -29.13
C THR A 567 -16.11 -19.45 -29.27
N ALA A 568 -15.08 -19.51 -28.42
CA ALA A 568 -13.96 -18.58 -28.39
C ALA A 568 -12.63 -19.20 -28.87
N GLN A 569 -12.59 -20.49 -29.21
CA GLN A 569 -11.35 -21.20 -29.56
C GLN A 569 -10.57 -20.57 -30.71
N ASN A 570 -11.28 -20.01 -31.70
CA ASN A 570 -10.67 -19.41 -32.89
C ASN A 570 -10.48 -17.89 -32.77
N GLN A 571 -10.86 -17.28 -31.65
CA GLN A 571 -10.74 -15.83 -31.46
C GLN A 571 -9.31 -15.40 -31.12
N PHE A 572 -8.57 -16.22 -30.35
CA PHE A 572 -7.25 -15.87 -29.83
C PHE A 572 -6.20 -16.91 -30.23
N SER A 573 -4.98 -16.47 -30.56
CA SER A 573 -3.88 -17.39 -30.83
C SER A 573 -3.33 -18.05 -29.55
N ASP A 574 -2.78 -19.26 -29.67
CA ASP A 574 -2.08 -19.94 -28.55
C ASP A 574 -1.00 -19.06 -27.91
N ARG A 575 -0.27 -18.27 -28.71
CA ARG A 575 0.75 -17.32 -28.23
C ARG A 575 0.13 -16.24 -27.35
N GLU A 576 -1.02 -15.74 -27.74
CA GLU A 576 -1.72 -14.67 -27.02
C GLU A 576 -2.29 -15.16 -25.70
N VAL A 577 -2.91 -16.35 -25.69
CA VAL A 577 -3.39 -16.96 -24.45
C VAL A 577 -2.22 -17.31 -23.51
N PHE A 578 -1.12 -17.85 -24.06
CA PHE A 578 0.08 -18.14 -23.29
C PHE A 578 0.71 -16.87 -22.69
N ARG A 579 0.65 -15.72 -23.38
CA ARG A 579 1.16 -14.43 -22.89
C ARG A 579 0.50 -14.02 -21.56
N VAL A 580 -0.81 -14.19 -21.44
CA VAL A 580 -1.58 -13.80 -20.23
C VAL A 580 -1.59 -14.89 -19.15
N LEU A 581 -1.24 -16.14 -19.49
CA LEU A 581 -1.18 -17.25 -18.53
C LEU A 581 -0.06 -17.04 -17.51
N ARG A 582 -0.34 -17.17 -16.22
CA ARG A 582 0.62 -16.97 -15.13
C ARG A 582 1.74 -18.03 -15.17
N PRO A 583 3.03 -17.64 -15.10
CA PRO A 583 4.15 -18.55 -14.87
C PRO A 583 4.00 -19.35 -13.57
N TYR A 584 4.85 -20.36 -13.38
CA TYR A 584 4.87 -21.17 -12.15
C TYR A 584 3.52 -21.84 -11.82
N GLY A 585 2.98 -22.59 -12.78
CA GLY A 585 1.83 -23.47 -12.58
C GLY A 585 0.48 -22.92 -13.05
N GLY A 586 0.43 -21.80 -13.78
CA GLY A 586 -0.82 -21.36 -14.44
C GLY A 586 -1.33 -22.41 -15.42
N VAL A 587 -2.65 -22.61 -15.44
CA VAL A 587 -3.30 -23.69 -16.22
C VAL A 587 -4.22 -23.10 -17.30
N MET A 588 -4.10 -23.62 -18.51
CA MET A 588 -5.02 -23.36 -19.61
C MET A 588 -5.78 -24.65 -19.93
N ILE A 589 -7.10 -24.53 -20.08
CA ILE A 589 -8.01 -25.62 -20.43
C ILE A 589 -8.85 -25.18 -21.62
N THR A 590 -8.79 -25.93 -22.72
CA THR A 590 -9.64 -25.74 -23.90
C THR A 590 -10.72 -26.80 -23.90
N LEU A 591 -11.99 -26.38 -23.82
CA LEU A 591 -13.14 -27.27 -23.77
C LEU A 591 -13.58 -27.68 -25.18
N ASN A 592 -13.63 -28.99 -25.47
CA ASN A 592 -13.98 -29.55 -26.77
C ASN A 592 -15.14 -30.55 -26.66
N GLN A 593 -16.21 -30.37 -27.44
CA GLN A 593 -17.30 -31.36 -27.50
C GLN A 593 -17.00 -32.54 -28.44
N GLN A 594 -16.04 -32.39 -29.39
CA GLN A 594 -15.76 -33.36 -30.46
C GLN A 594 -14.41 -34.09 -30.34
N SER A 595 -13.55 -33.71 -29.39
CA SER A 595 -12.23 -34.31 -29.12
C SER A 595 -11.88 -34.21 -27.64
N GLU A 596 -10.76 -34.79 -27.20
CA GLU A 596 -10.29 -34.61 -25.82
C GLU A 596 -9.96 -33.15 -25.50
N ASP A 597 -10.26 -32.72 -24.26
CA ASP A 597 -9.92 -31.41 -23.74
C ASP A 597 -8.39 -31.24 -23.65
N LYS A 598 -7.88 -30.08 -24.08
CA LYS A 598 -6.44 -29.78 -24.05
C LYS A 598 -6.08 -29.04 -22.77
N ILE A 599 -5.16 -29.60 -21.98
CA ILE A 599 -4.64 -28.97 -20.75
C ILE A 599 -3.17 -28.59 -20.94
N LEU A 600 -2.83 -27.35 -20.65
CA LEU A 600 -1.46 -26.85 -20.64
C LEU A 600 -1.13 -26.23 -19.29
N ARG A 601 0.07 -26.51 -18.77
CA ARG A 601 0.60 -25.89 -17.54
C ARG A 601 1.84 -25.09 -17.88
N ARG A 602 1.89 -23.84 -17.41
CA ARG A 602 3.02 -22.95 -17.65
C ARG A 602 4.13 -23.17 -16.63
N GLY A 603 5.37 -23.36 -17.11
CA GLY A 603 6.58 -23.45 -16.28
C GLY A 603 7.10 -22.10 -15.78
N ALA A 604 8.34 -22.12 -15.30
CA ALA A 604 9.11 -20.93 -14.91
C ALA A 604 9.45 -20.04 -16.12
N ILE A 605 9.95 -18.83 -15.86
CA ILE A 605 10.45 -17.94 -16.91
C ILE A 605 11.94 -18.26 -17.12
N GLU A 606 12.41 -18.21 -18.37
CA GLU A 606 13.83 -18.37 -18.65
C GLU A 606 14.66 -17.20 -18.07
N GLY A 607 15.74 -17.52 -17.37
CA GLY A 607 16.66 -16.54 -16.80
C GLY A 607 16.13 -15.81 -15.57
N ASP A 608 15.10 -16.33 -14.90
CA ASP A 608 14.68 -15.77 -13.63
C ASP A 608 15.62 -16.12 -12.46
N GLY A 609 15.49 -15.34 -11.39
CA GLY A 609 16.22 -15.52 -10.14
C GLY A 609 15.28 -15.59 -8.94
N ASP A 610 15.79 -16.12 -7.83
CA ASP A 610 15.05 -16.22 -6.57
C ASP A 610 15.60 -15.25 -5.51
N TRP A 611 14.78 -14.98 -4.49
CA TRP A 611 15.18 -14.22 -3.30
C TRP A 611 14.71 -14.98 -2.05
N THR A 612 15.51 -15.94 -1.60
CA THR A 612 15.13 -16.91 -0.54
C THR A 612 15.60 -16.53 0.85
N HIS A 613 16.55 -15.60 0.96
CA HIS A 613 17.18 -15.15 2.21
C HIS A 613 17.14 -13.62 2.34
N LEU A 614 17.51 -13.09 3.50
CA LEU A 614 17.59 -11.64 3.75
C LEU A 614 18.35 -10.90 2.64
N TYR A 615 19.46 -11.47 2.19
CA TYR A 615 20.35 -10.93 1.16
C TYR A 615 20.36 -11.79 -0.10
N ALA A 616 19.17 -12.12 -0.61
CA ALA A 616 18.90 -12.97 -1.78
C ALA A 616 19.15 -14.46 -1.59
N ASP A 617 20.34 -14.85 -1.12
CA ASP A 617 20.76 -16.25 -0.98
C ASP A 617 21.53 -16.49 0.34
N ALA A 618 21.89 -17.75 0.60
CA ALA A 618 22.67 -18.14 1.78
C ALA A 618 24.12 -17.62 1.75
N SER A 619 24.60 -17.18 0.59
CA SER A 619 25.94 -16.60 0.39
C SER A 619 25.99 -15.10 0.67
N ASN A 620 24.84 -14.48 0.99
CA ASN A 620 24.66 -13.05 1.21
C ASN A 620 25.15 -12.20 0.02
N THR A 621 24.79 -12.56 -1.21
CA THR A 621 25.21 -11.79 -2.39
C THR A 621 24.41 -10.49 -2.57
N GLY A 622 23.18 -10.43 -2.05
CA GLY A 622 22.26 -9.32 -2.32
C GLY A 622 21.79 -9.24 -3.77
N CYS A 623 22.01 -10.28 -4.59
CA CYS A 623 21.66 -10.33 -6.01
C CYS A 623 20.89 -11.62 -6.32
N SER A 624 19.72 -11.51 -6.95
CA SER A 624 18.97 -12.69 -7.41
C SER A 624 19.49 -13.29 -8.71
N ASN A 625 20.34 -12.56 -9.44
CA ASN A 625 20.79 -12.87 -10.80
C ASN A 625 19.68 -12.95 -11.86
N ASP A 626 18.48 -12.43 -11.54
CA ASP A 626 17.37 -12.37 -12.48
C ASP A 626 17.74 -11.55 -13.73
N GLN A 627 17.42 -12.05 -14.93
CA GLN A 627 17.75 -11.44 -16.22
C GLN A 627 16.75 -10.36 -16.64
N LEU A 628 16.36 -9.51 -15.68
CA LEU A 628 15.44 -8.39 -15.89
C LEU A 628 15.95 -7.42 -16.96
N LYS A 629 15.01 -6.85 -17.72
CA LYS A 629 15.23 -5.84 -18.76
C LYS A 629 14.40 -4.60 -18.50
N ASN A 630 14.89 -3.45 -18.98
CA ASN A 630 14.21 -2.15 -18.93
C ASN A 630 13.88 -1.68 -20.38
N PRO A 631 12.85 -0.84 -20.64
CA PRO A 631 11.91 -0.22 -19.70
C PRO A 631 11.05 -1.24 -18.94
N THR A 632 10.66 -0.96 -17.70
CA THR A 632 9.65 -1.72 -16.94
C THR A 632 8.30 -1.03 -16.93
N LYS A 633 7.20 -1.79 -16.81
CA LYS A 633 5.83 -1.28 -16.66
C LYS A 633 5.14 -1.86 -15.42
N LEU A 634 4.17 -1.13 -14.87
CA LEU A 634 3.40 -1.55 -13.70
C LEU A 634 2.58 -2.79 -14.03
N GLN A 635 2.82 -3.87 -13.30
CA GLN A 635 2.12 -5.16 -13.45
C GLN A 635 0.83 -5.19 -12.63
N TRP A 636 0.92 -4.82 -11.35
CA TRP A 636 -0.23 -4.72 -10.44
C TRP A 636 0.07 -3.77 -9.27
N PHE A 637 -0.98 -3.31 -8.61
CA PHE A 637 -0.90 -2.64 -7.32
C PHE A 637 -2.00 -3.09 -6.36
N GLY A 638 -1.71 -3.11 -5.07
CA GLY A 638 -2.72 -3.41 -4.06
C GLY A 638 -2.18 -3.90 -2.72
N LYS A 639 -2.76 -5.01 -2.24
CA LYS A 639 -2.43 -5.62 -0.95
C LYS A 639 -1.05 -6.32 -1.01
N PRO A 640 -0.34 -6.46 0.13
CA PRO A 640 -0.70 -5.93 1.45
C PRO A 640 -0.66 -4.40 1.52
N GLY A 641 -1.59 -3.82 2.28
CA GLY A 641 -1.66 -2.38 2.55
C GLY A 641 -0.98 -2.00 3.87
N PRO A 642 -0.91 -0.71 4.22
CA PRO A 642 -0.05 -0.22 5.30
C PRO A 642 -0.47 -0.71 6.69
N ARG A 643 -1.74 -1.09 6.91
CA ARG A 643 -2.27 -1.35 8.27
C ARG A 643 -1.56 -2.46 9.05
N LYS A 644 -1.10 -3.50 8.37
CA LYS A 644 -0.51 -4.71 8.98
C LYS A 644 1.02 -4.76 8.84
N ILE A 645 1.62 -3.88 8.06
CA ILE A 645 3.06 -3.95 7.75
C ILE A 645 3.89 -3.20 8.81
N VAL A 646 5.10 -3.70 9.07
CA VAL A 646 6.08 -3.05 9.94
C VAL A 646 6.54 -1.72 9.32
N ASN A 647 6.71 -0.70 10.16
CA ASN A 647 7.15 0.63 9.72
C ASN A 647 8.56 0.57 9.09
N ARG A 648 8.78 1.30 7.98
CA ARG A 648 10.10 1.39 7.31
C ARG A 648 11.27 1.74 8.23
N HIS A 649 11.09 2.64 9.21
CA HIS A 649 12.16 3.08 10.10
C HIS A 649 12.67 1.95 10.99
N SER A 650 11.85 0.94 11.22
CA SER A 650 12.22 -0.27 11.95
C SER A 650 13.10 -1.21 11.14
N ARG A 651 13.36 -0.95 9.85
CA ARG A 651 14.28 -1.74 9.01
C ARG A 651 14.01 -3.25 9.12
N PRO A 652 12.79 -3.70 8.79
CA PRO A 652 12.45 -5.11 8.85
C PRO A 652 13.28 -5.90 7.84
N MET A 653 13.25 -7.23 7.96
CA MET A 653 13.84 -8.10 6.95
C MET A 653 13.21 -7.89 5.56
N SER A 654 13.93 -8.27 4.51
CA SER A 654 13.41 -8.23 3.15
C SER A 654 12.25 -9.22 2.95
N PRO A 655 11.31 -8.93 2.05
CA PRO A 655 10.40 -9.93 1.51
C PRO A 655 11.17 -11.04 0.79
N LEU A 656 10.62 -12.26 0.79
CA LEU A 656 11.18 -13.40 0.09
C LEU A 656 10.34 -13.75 -1.14
N VAL A 657 10.96 -14.19 -2.23
CA VAL A 657 10.30 -14.52 -3.50
C VAL A 657 10.88 -15.80 -4.08
N LYS A 658 9.99 -16.75 -4.40
CA LYS A 658 10.32 -17.99 -5.10
C LYS A 658 9.07 -18.58 -5.74
N ASN A 659 9.21 -19.23 -6.88
CA ASN A 659 8.12 -19.93 -7.59
C ASN A 659 6.85 -19.09 -7.79
N GLY A 660 7.01 -17.80 -8.12
CA GLY A 660 5.92 -16.87 -8.36
C GLY A 660 5.12 -16.47 -7.12
N ARG A 661 5.65 -16.68 -5.92
CA ARG A 661 5.04 -16.29 -4.64
C ARG A 661 5.95 -15.30 -3.91
N VAL A 662 5.34 -14.32 -3.25
CA VAL A 662 6.04 -13.36 -2.38
C VAL A 662 5.55 -13.51 -0.94
N PHE A 663 6.50 -13.52 0.00
CA PHE A 663 6.26 -13.61 1.44
C PHE A 663 6.69 -12.32 2.11
N VAL A 664 5.72 -11.53 2.55
CA VAL A 664 5.95 -10.21 3.12
C VAL A 664 5.95 -10.30 4.65
N PRO A 665 7.06 -9.99 5.33
CA PRO A 665 7.09 -9.88 6.78
C PRO A 665 6.21 -8.71 7.24
N ALA A 666 5.34 -8.97 8.20
CA ALA A 666 4.37 -8.05 8.74
C ALA A 666 4.47 -8.00 10.28
N ASP A 667 3.61 -7.23 10.94
CA ASP A 667 3.63 -7.09 12.39
C ASP A 667 3.19 -8.40 13.09
N ASN A 668 4.17 -9.20 13.56
CA ASN A 668 3.98 -10.55 14.09
C ASN A 668 3.14 -11.45 13.18
N ARG A 669 3.39 -11.34 11.87
CA ARG A 669 2.59 -11.96 10.82
C ARG A 669 3.43 -12.13 9.57
N VAL A 670 3.04 -13.06 8.72
CA VAL A 670 3.50 -13.13 7.32
C VAL A 670 2.30 -13.12 6.39
N ILE A 671 2.44 -12.42 5.27
CA ILE A 671 1.43 -12.36 4.22
C ILE A 671 2.04 -12.97 2.97
N ALA A 672 1.47 -14.09 2.50
CA ALA A 672 1.83 -14.69 1.22
C ALA A 672 0.90 -14.18 0.12
N ALA A 673 1.48 -13.77 -1.00
CA ALA A 673 0.73 -13.33 -2.17
C ALA A 673 1.31 -13.91 -3.46
N ASP A 674 0.44 -14.02 -4.46
CA ASP A 674 0.83 -14.28 -5.84
C ASP A 674 1.64 -13.09 -6.36
N ALA A 675 2.88 -13.35 -6.76
CA ALA A 675 3.80 -12.31 -7.18
C ALA A 675 3.39 -11.64 -8.52
N TYR A 676 2.61 -12.31 -9.37
CA TYR A 676 2.26 -11.82 -10.71
C TYR A 676 0.96 -11.02 -10.78
N ASN A 677 0.07 -11.16 -9.79
CA ASN A 677 -1.22 -10.48 -9.79
C ASN A 677 -1.67 -9.92 -8.42
N GLY A 678 -0.85 -10.08 -7.38
CA GLY A 678 -1.08 -9.50 -6.05
C GLY A 678 -2.18 -10.18 -5.23
N THR A 679 -2.63 -11.38 -5.65
CA THR A 679 -3.65 -12.12 -4.90
C THR A 679 -3.09 -12.59 -3.57
N VAL A 680 -3.67 -12.16 -2.46
CA VAL A 680 -3.31 -12.67 -1.12
C VAL A 680 -3.72 -14.13 -1.05
N LEU A 681 -2.74 -15.03 -0.97
CA LEU A 681 -2.98 -16.48 -0.92
C LEU A 681 -3.45 -16.86 0.47
N TRP A 682 -2.63 -16.53 1.48
CA TRP A 682 -2.91 -16.74 2.89
C TRP A 682 -2.19 -15.70 3.75
N GLU A 683 -2.65 -15.54 4.99
CA GLU A 683 -1.97 -14.73 6.00
C GLU A 683 -1.85 -15.54 7.29
N LEU A 684 -0.67 -15.56 7.90
CA LEU A 684 -0.40 -16.33 9.12
C LEU A 684 0.09 -15.41 10.24
N GLU A 685 -0.60 -15.43 11.39
CA GLU A 685 -0.09 -14.80 12.60
C GLU A 685 1.02 -15.67 13.21
N VAL A 686 2.17 -15.03 13.49
CA VAL A 686 3.31 -15.68 14.14
C VAL A 686 3.73 -14.79 15.29
N PRO A 687 3.13 -14.97 16.48
CA PRO A 687 3.44 -14.17 17.66
C PRO A 687 4.95 -14.17 17.96
N ASN A 688 5.49 -13.01 18.32
CA ASN A 688 6.91 -12.79 18.63
C ASN A 688 7.91 -13.00 17.48
N SER A 689 7.46 -13.23 16.23
CA SER A 689 8.36 -13.31 15.08
C SER A 689 8.97 -11.96 14.68
N ARG A 690 8.35 -10.84 15.05
CA ARG A 690 8.76 -9.51 14.56
C ARG A 690 10.17 -9.15 15.02
N ARG A 691 11.14 -9.15 14.10
CA ARG A 691 12.46 -8.55 14.30
C ARG A 691 12.55 -7.20 13.60
N ILE A 692 13.15 -6.22 14.28
CA ILE A 692 13.47 -4.91 13.72
C ILE A 692 15.00 -4.75 13.66
N GLY A 693 15.49 -3.92 12.74
CA GLY A 693 16.92 -3.73 12.56
C GLY A 693 17.61 -4.98 12.05
N ALA A 694 17.06 -5.62 11.00
CA ALA A 694 17.60 -6.86 10.44
C ALA A 694 19.10 -6.77 10.10
N LEU A 695 19.59 -5.58 9.74
CA LEU A 695 21.00 -5.29 9.49
C LEU A 695 21.91 -5.36 10.72
N LYS A 696 21.38 -5.37 11.94
CA LYS A 696 22.14 -5.49 13.21
C LYS A 696 21.93 -6.86 13.88
N ASP A 697 21.12 -7.70 13.26
CA ASP A 697 20.74 -9.01 13.74
C ASP A 697 20.79 -9.99 12.56
N SER A 698 19.64 -10.47 12.09
CA SER A 698 19.48 -11.41 10.99
C SER A 698 18.03 -11.34 10.50
N GLY A 699 17.77 -11.91 9.34
CA GLY A 699 16.39 -12.19 8.93
C GLY A 699 15.76 -13.23 9.85
N GLN A 700 14.44 -13.16 10.05
CA GLN A 700 13.70 -14.16 10.81
C GLN A 700 13.06 -15.24 9.93
N MET A 701 13.19 -15.17 8.60
CA MET A 701 12.60 -16.14 7.69
C MET A 701 13.58 -16.58 6.60
N VAL A 702 13.37 -17.79 6.10
CA VAL A 702 14.04 -18.34 4.92
C VAL A 702 13.07 -19.23 4.15
N LEU A 703 13.25 -19.34 2.83
CA LEU A 703 12.32 -19.98 1.91
C LEU A 703 12.98 -21.12 1.12
N SER A 704 12.34 -22.29 1.09
CA SER A 704 12.62 -23.39 0.13
C SER A 704 11.50 -23.52 -0.90
N ASP A 705 11.56 -24.54 -1.76
CA ASP A 705 10.48 -24.85 -2.71
C ASP A 705 9.18 -25.24 -2.01
N GLU A 706 9.27 -25.95 -0.88
CA GLU A 706 8.14 -26.54 -0.18
C GLU A 706 7.73 -25.76 1.07
N PHE A 707 8.69 -25.12 1.75
CA PHE A 707 8.48 -24.56 3.07
C PHE A 707 9.02 -23.13 3.23
N LEU A 708 8.26 -22.32 3.97
CA LEU A 708 8.73 -21.10 4.61
C LEU A 708 9.06 -21.43 6.06
N TYR A 709 10.26 -21.08 6.50
CA TYR A 709 10.73 -21.28 7.88
C TYR A 709 10.73 -19.93 8.59
N ILE A 710 10.16 -19.86 9.80
CA ILE A 710 10.05 -18.60 10.56
C ILE A 710 10.54 -18.80 11.99
N ALA A 711 11.63 -18.14 12.35
CA ALA A 711 12.21 -18.17 13.67
C ALA A 711 11.53 -17.15 14.62
N SER A 712 10.91 -17.66 15.68
CA SER A 712 10.27 -16.86 16.74
C SER A 712 10.66 -17.41 18.12
N ARG A 713 11.24 -16.57 18.98
CA ARG A 713 11.80 -16.99 20.28
C ARG A 713 12.76 -18.16 20.07
N ASP A 714 12.65 -19.23 20.86
CA ASP A 714 13.42 -20.47 20.78
C ASP A 714 12.89 -21.44 19.72
N GLN A 715 11.83 -21.11 18.99
CA GLN A 715 11.17 -21.98 18.02
C GLN A 715 11.39 -21.50 16.57
N CYS A 716 11.30 -22.44 15.63
CA CYS A 716 11.21 -22.17 14.21
C CYS A 716 10.02 -22.94 13.62
N GLN A 717 9.03 -22.22 13.13
CA GLN A 717 7.84 -22.81 12.51
C GLN A 717 8.12 -23.11 11.04
N VAL A 718 7.76 -24.31 10.59
CA VAL A 718 7.88 -24.76 9.20
C VAL A 718 6.51 -24.74 8.57
N ILE A 719 6.34 -23.91 7.55
CA ILE A 719 5.04 -23.58 6.97
C ILE A 719 5.02 -23.99 5.50
N GLU A 720 4.04 -24.78 5.10
CA GLU A 720 3.82 -25.13 3.69
C GLU A 720 3.56 -23.87 2.86
N VAL A 721 4.37 -23.66 1.82
CA VAL A 721 4.28 -22.43 1.00
C VAL A 721 2.92 -22.28 0.30
N GLU A 722 2.28 -23.39 -0.05
CA GLU A 722 1.03 -23.40 -0.82
C GLU A 722 -0.18 -23.08 0.05
N THR A 723 -0.25 -23.67 1.24
CA THR A 723 -1.46 -23.68 2.09
C THR A 723 -1.35 -22.69 3.26
N GLY A 724 -0.14 -22.35 3.70
CA GLY A 724 0.10 -21.62 4.94
C GLY A 724 -0.07 -22.47 6.20
N ASN A 725 -0.23 -23.79 6.06
CA ASN A 725 -0.32 -24.71 7.19
C ASN A 725 1.05 -24.91 7.84
N ILE A 726 1.06 -25.00 9.17
CA ILE A 726 2.25 -25.35 9.92
C ILE A 726 2.44 -26.87 9.83
N SER A 727 3.56 -27.29 9.25
CA SER A 727 3.93 -28.71 9.10
C SER A 727 4.71 -29.24 10.30
N LEU A 728 5.57 -28.41 10.90
CA LEU A 728 6.46 -28.79 11.99
C LEU A 728 6.89 -27.55 12.77
N ASP A 729 7.13 -27.71 14.08
CA ASP A 729 7.82 -26.72 14.91
C ASP A 729 9.16 -27.31 15.38
N MET A 730 10.25 -26.57 15.18
CA MET A 730 11.60 -26.97 15.59
C MET A 730 12.09 -26.10 16.75
N SER A 731 12.63 -26.72 17.79
CA SER A 731 13.25 -25.99 18.90
C SER A 731 14.74 -25.79 18.68
N THR A 732 15.24 -24.61 19.09
CA THR A 732 16.66 -24.31 19.20
C THR A 732 17.31 -25.24 20.22
N PRO A 733 18.45 -25.90 19.91
CA PRO A 733 19.19 -26.70 20.89
C PRO A 733 19.56 -25.85 22.11
N GLN A 734 19.37 -26.33 23.34
CA GLN A 734 19.68 -25.57 24.57
C GLN A 734 21.03 -26.03 25.13
N LEU A 735 22.13 -25.42 24.63
CA LEU A 735 23.51 -25.88 24.89
C LEU A 735 24.24 -25.12 26.01
N VAL A 736 23.53 -24.27 26.75
CA VAL A 736 24.06 -23.50 27.88
C VAL A 736 23.24 -23.82 29.11
N GLU A 737 23.88 -24.37 30.14
CA GLU A 737 23.20 -24.82 31.35
C GLU A 737 22.57 -23.62 32.11
N GLY A 738 21.33 -23.78 32.55
CA GLY A 738 20.62 -22.77 33.34
C GLY A 738 20.14 -21.53 32.56
N GLU A 739 20.45 -21.42 31.26
CA GLU A 739 20.03 -20.29 30.43
C GLU A 739 19.28 -20.75 29.17
N THR A 740 18.17 -20.07 28.84
CA THR A 740 17.45 -20.30 27.59
C THR A 740 18.08 -19.54 26.43
N ARG A 741 18.11 -20.17 25.25
CA ARG A 741 18.54 -19.58 23.99
C ARG A 741 17.39 -19.47 23.00
N GLU A 742 17.27 -18.29 22.41
CA GLU A 742 16.38 -18.03 21.28
C GLU A 742 17.09 -18.38 19.96
N TRP A 743 16.30 -18.64 18.92
CA TRP A 743 16.78 -18.85 17.57
C TRP A 743 17.29 -17.53 16.98
N GLY A 744 18.58 -17.46 16.67
CA GLY A 744 19.26 -16.33 16.06
C GLY A 744 19.18 -16.36 14.54
N TYR A 745 20.34 -16.52 13.89
CA TYR A 745 20.49 -16.70 12.45
C TYR A 745 19.63 -17.85 11.94
N ILE A 746 19.21 -17.78 10.67
CA ILE A 746 18.47 -18.84 9.99
C ILE A 746 18.86 -18.88 8.50
N SER A 747 19.11 -20.09 7.97
CA SER A 747 19.37 -20.33 6.55
C SER A 747 18.99 -21.75 6.16
N VAL A 748 18.66 -21.98 4.89
CA VAL A 748 18.37 -23.30 4.33
C VAL A 748 19.23 -23.47 3.09
N VAL A 749 19.95 -24.59 3.03
CA VAL A 749 20.72 -25.02 1.86
C VAL A 749 20.49 -26.52 1.70
N GLU A 750 19.99 -26.93 0.54
CA GLU A 750 19.62 -28.32 0.26
C GLU A 750 18.66 -28.85 1.35
N ASP A 751 19.00 -29.98 1.97
CA ASP A 751 18.19 -30.68 2.98
C ASP A 751 18.47 -30.24 4.43
N GLN A 752 19.31 -29.23 4.62
CA GLN A 752 19.69 -28.74 5.95
C GLN A 752 19.12 -27.34 6.23
N ILE A 753 18.66 -27.17 7.46
CA ILE A 753 18.38 -25.86 8.05
C ILE A 753 19.43 -25.55 9.11
N PHE A 754 19.96 -24.34 9.04
CA PHE A 754 21.00 -23.84 9.92
C PHE A 754 20.44 -22.76 10.83
N GLY A 755 20.90 -22.76 12.07
CA GLY A 755 20.56 -21.72 13.02
C GLY A 755 21.67 -21.40 14.01
N SER A 756 21.44 -20.39 14.82
CA SER A 756 22.33 -20.02 15.91
C SER A 756 21.56 -19.83 17.22
N GLY A 757 22.23 -20.05 18.36
CA GLY A 757 21.63 -19.84 19.69
C GLY A 757 22.03 -18.50 20.28
N LYS A 758 21.08 -17.55 20.34
CA LYS A 758 21.29 -16.22 20.95
C LYS A 758 20.65 -16.14 22.34
N LYS A 759 21.13 -15.18 23.15
CA LYS A 759 20.54 -14.92 24.48
C LYS A 759 19.09 -14.43 24.38
N LEU A 760 18.29 -14.77 25.40
CA LEU A 760 16.89 -14.37 25.51
C LEU A 760 16.74 -12.84 25.44
N GLY A 761 15.95 -12.33 24.50
CA GLY A 761 15.70 -10.89 24.36
C GLY A 761 16.80 -10.09 23.63
N ALA A 762 17.81 -10.78 23.09
CA ALA A 762 18.90 -10.12 22.38
C ALA A 762 18.43 -9.39 21.10
N SER A 763 17.43 -9.91 20.39
CA SER A 763 16.86 -9.22 19.22
C SER A 763 16.00 -8.00 19.60
N PHE A 764 15.87 -7.07 18.66
CA PHE A 764 14.98 -5.92 18.79
C PHE A 764 13.57 -6.28 18.32
N TYR A 765 12.58 -6.13 19.21
CA TYR A 765 11.18 -6.50 18.94
C TYR A 765 10.19 -5.33 19.06
N LYS A 766 10.51 -4.26 19.79
CA LYS A 766 9.58 -3.16 20.09
C LYS A 766 9.60 -2.10 18.99
N ILE A 767 8.44 -1.78 18.43
CA ILE A 767 8.30 -0.67 17.47
C ILE A 767 8.19 0.64 18.25
N GLY A 768 9.12 1.54 18.00
CA GLY A 768 9.09 2.92 18.50
C GLY A 768 10.32 3.69 18.06
N ARG A 769 10.31 5.02 18.28
CA ARG A 769 11.37 5.91 17.80
C ARG A 769 12.69 5.62 18.51
N PHE A 770 12.66 5.48 19.83
CA PHE A 770 13.86 5.20 20.62
C PHE A 770 14.54 3.90 20.18
N ASN A 771 13.77 2.85 19.86
CA ASN A 771 14.34 1.61 19.35
C ASN A 771 15.00 1.79 17.97
N CYS A 772 14.42 2.62 17.10
CA CYS A 772 15.03 2.94 15.81
C CYS A 772 16.32 3.76 15.98
N ASP A 773 16.35 4.71 16.90
CA ASP A 773 17.55 5.51 17.22
C ASP A 773 18.70 4.64 17.75
N GLN A 774 18.40 3.51 18.41
CA GLN A 774 19.42 2.53 18.83
C GLN A 774 20.04 1.74 17.68
N LEU A 775 19.34 1.65 16.54
CA LEU A 775 19.87 1.03 15.33
C LEU A 775 20.78 2.00 14.56
N GLU A 776 20.69 3.30 14.85
CA GLU A 776 21.26 4.37 14.03
C GLU A 776 22.46 5.12 14.63
N GLY A 777 23.53 5.30 13.86
CA GLY A 777 24.74 6.05 14.19
C GLY A 777 25.97 5.17 14.45
N ASP A 778 27.02 5.80 14.93
CA ASP A 778 28.30 5.15 15.23
C ASP A 778 28.19 4.30 16.50
N TYR A 779 29.00 3.23 16.55
CA TYR A 779 29.16 2.38 17.74
C TYR A 779 27.84 1.80 18.29
N ARG A 780 26.90 1.47 17.40
CA ARG A 780 25.66 0.76 17.75
C ARG A 780 25.88 -0.75 17.81
N GLU A 781 25.26 -1.38 18.80
CA GLU A 781 25.38 -2.80 19.10
C GLU A 781 24.79 -3.69 18.00
N MET A 782 25.36 -4.88 17.86
CA MET A 782 24.89 -5.97 17.02
C MET A 782 24.59 -7.21 17.85
N VAL A 783 23.67 -8.04 17.38
CA VAL A 783 23.24 -9.26 18.07
C VAL A 783 24.27 -10.38 17.89
N THR A 784 24.61 -11.05 18.99
CA THR A 784 25.54 -12.19 19.03
C THR A 784 24.84 -13.51 19.35
N SER A 785 25.47 -14.61 18.96
CA SER A 785 25.13 -15.99 19.35
C SER A 785 26.32 -16.71 19.97
N ASP A 786 26.03 -17.72 20.79
CA ASP A 786 27.04 -18.53 21.49
C ASP A 786 27.46 -19.79 20.71
N TYR A 787 26.65 -20.22 19.74
CA TYR A 787 26.89 -21.42 18.94
C TYR A 787 26.07 -21.42 17.64
N LEU A 788 26.46 -22.29 16.71
CA LEU A 788 25.70 -22.67 15.51
C LEU A 788 25.18 -24.11 15.62
N PHE A 789 24.15 -24.41 14.85
CA PHE A 789 23.63 -25.76 14.70
C PHE A 789 23.04 -25.99 13.31
N SER A 790 22.93 -27.27 12.94
CA SER A 790 22.20 -27.74 11.77
C SER A 790 21.19 -28.79 12.17
N LYS A 791 20.04 -28.78 11.48
CA LYS A 791 18.99 -29.77 11.58
C LYS A 791 18.60 -30.25 10.19
N ASP A 792 18.06 -31.45 10.12
CA ASP A 792 17.31 -31.93 8.95
C ASP A 792 16.08 -31.04 8.77
N ARG A 793 15.92 -30.45 7.58
CA ARG A 793 14.87 -29.46 7.34
C ARG A 793 13.45 -30.05 7.32
N HIS A 794 13.32 -31.36 7.07
CA HIS A 794 12.04 -32.05 6.99
C HIS A 794 11.62 -32.65 8.32
N THR A 795 12.56 -33.21 9.08
CA THR A 795 12.26 -33.90 10.34
C THR A 795 12.59 -33.09 11.60
N GLY A 796 13.37 -32.01 11.48
CA GLY A 796 13.83 -31.19 12.61
C GLY A 796 14.88 -31.86 13.49
N LYS A 797 15.41 -33.00 13.07
CA LYS A 797 16.42 -33.78 13.81
C LYS A 797 17.74 -33.02 13.81
N ASP A 798 18.36 -32.88 14.97
CA ASP A 798 19.70 -32.31 15.09
C ASP A 798 20.72 -33.14 14.30
N LEU A 799 21.49 -32.47 13.45
CA LEU A 799 22.56 -33.07 12.66
C LEU A 799 23.92 -32.80 13.32
N TRP A 800 24.20 -31.55 13.64
CA TRP A 800 25.44 -31.14 14.29
C TRP A 800 25.30 -29.81 15.02
N THR A 801 26.23 -29.54 15.94
CA THR A 801 26.35 -28.27 16.67
C THR A 801 27.81 -27.82 16.70
N TYR A 802 28.07 -26.52 16.55
CA TYR A 802 29.39 -25.91 16.67
C TYR A 802 29.40 -24.90 17.82
N LYS A 803 30.22 -25.16 18.85
CA LYS A 803 30.41 -24.31 20.03
C LYS A 803 31.90 -24.31 20.40
N ASN A 804 32.50 -23.13 20.55
CA ASN A 804 33.96 -22.97 20.71
C ASN A 804 34.36 -21.92 21.77
N ASP A 805 33.56 -21.79 22.84
CA ASP A 805 33.73 -20.78 23.89
C ASP A 805 33.98 -19.38 23.31
N SER A 806 33.21 -19.05 22.28
CA SER A 806 33.30 -17.85 21.47
C SER A 806 31.89 -17.29 21.27
N VAL A 807 31.81 -16.02 20.87
CA VAL A 807 30.56 -15.42 20.38
C VAL A 807 30.66 -15.09 18.90
N ILE A 808 29.53 -15.17 18.20
CA ILE A 808 29.42 -15.05 16.74
C ILE A 808 28.44 -13.91 16.41
N PHE A 809 28.80 -13.02 15.48
CA PHE A 809 27.84 -12.07 14.92
C PHE A 809 27.00 -12.72 13.83
N HIS A 810 25.68 -12.53 13.84
CA HIS A 810 24.81 -13.15 12.84
C HIS A 810 25.09 -12.68 11.40
N ASN A 811 25.41 -11.39 11.23
CA ASN A 811 25.72 -10.78 9.92
C ASN A 811 27.02 -11.29 9.28
N THR A 812 27.85 -11.98 10.05
CA THR A 812 29.10 -12.53 9.55
C THR A 812 28.97 -13.98 9.16
N ILE A 813 27.75 -14.55 9.07
CA ILE A 813 27.54 -15.94 8.66
C ILE A 813 27.14 -15.99 7.18
N ALA A 814 27.92 -16.70 6.36
CA ALA A 814 27.65 -16.94 4.94
C ALA A 814 27.93 -18.39 4.57
N VAL A 815 27.20 -18.93 3.59
CA VAL A 815 27.33 -20.33 3.14
C VAL A 815 27.72 -20.36 1.67
N GLY A 816 28.70 -21.19 1.31
CA GLY A 816 29.11 -21.39 -0.07
C GLY A 816 30.27 -22.39 -0.18
N ASN A 817 30.44 -22.98 -1.37
CA ASN A 817 31.47 -23.99 -1.64
C ASN A 817 31.50 -25.15 -0.61
N GLU A 818 30.33 -25.69 -0.26
CA GLU A 818 30.17 -26.73 0.78
C GLU A 818 30.68 -26.33 2.18
N ARG A 819 30.78 -25.03 2.48
CA ARG A 819 31.29 -24.51 3.76
C ARG A 819 30.40 -23.43 4.37
N PHE A 820 30.43 -23.36 5.70
CA PHE A 820 30.04 -22.16 6.45
C PHE A 820 31.25 -21.29 6.69
N TYR A 821 31.10 -20.00 6.49
CA TYR A 821 32.06 -18.98 6.88
C TYR A 821 31.46 -18.11 7.97
N LEU A 822 32.22 -17.88 9.04
CA LEU A 822 31.79 -17.03 10.15
C LEU A 822 32.96 -16.26 10.75
N VAL A 823 32.65 -15.18 11.47
CA VAL A 823 33.60 -14.50 12.34
C VAL A 823 33.17 -14.70 13.79
N GLU A 824 34.09 -15.19 14.60
CA GLU A 824 33.90 -15.41 16.04
C GLU A 824 34.92 -14.62 16.87
N SER A 825 34.57 -14.33 18.12
CA SER A 825 35.44 -13.65 19.07
C SER A 825 35.47 -14.36 20.42
N GLN A 826 36.68 -14.52 20.96
CA GLN A 826 36.94 -14.99 22.32
C GLN A 826 37.30 -13.84 23.26
N ASN A 827 37.02 -12.59 22.87
CA ASN A 827 37.24 -11.45 23.74
C ASN A 827 36.49 -11.64 25.08
N PRO A 828 37.15 -11.53 26.25
CA PRO A 828 36.52 -11.69 27.56
C PRO A 828 35.30 -10.78 27.79
N GLN A 829 35.28 -9.57 27.23
CA GLN A 829 34.10 -8.69 27.32
C GLN A 829 32.92 -9.22 26.51
N ALA A 830 33.20 -9.88 25.39
CA ALA A 830 32.19 -10.50 24.53
C ALA A 830 31.55 -11.70 25.25
N LEU A 831 32.38 -12.52 25.88
CA LEU A 831 31.96 -13.70 26.64
C LEU A 831 31.20 -13.34 27.93
N ALA A 832 31.60 -12.26 28.60
CA ALA A 832 30.94 -11.78 29.81
C ALA A 832 29.64 -10.99 29.54
N ASN A 833 29.30 -10.75 28.27
CA ASN A 833 28.10 -10.00 27.91
C ASN A 833 26.82 -10.77 28.26
N THR A 834 25.91 -10.13 28.98
CA THR A 834 24.69 -10.78 29.49
C THR A 834 23.44 -10.51 28.65
N ASP A 835 23.46 -9.53 27.75
CA ASP A 835 22.29 -9.12 26.96
C ASP A 835 22.27 -9.64 25.51
N GLY A 836 23.35 -10.30 25.07
CA GLY A 836 23.51 -10.85 23.73
C GLY A 836 23.72 -9.78 22.65
N ARG A 837 24.23 -8.61 23.05
CA ARG A 837 24.45 -7.46 22.16
C ARG A 837 25.84 -6.90 22.37
N MET A 838 26.55 -6.63 21.30
CA MET A 838 27.92 -6.13 21.39
C MET A 838 28.26 -5.12 20.31
N ARG A 839 29.04 -4.11 20.68
CA ARG A 839 29.68 -3.21 19.70
C ARG A 839 30.81 -3.93 18.95
N ILE A 840 30.95 -3.61 17.68
CA ILE A 840 31.93 -4.27 16.80
C ILE A 840 33.36 -3.95 17.19
N ASP A 841 33.66 -2.70 17.55
CA ASP A 841 35.01 -2.30 17.95
C ASP A 841 35.50 -3.07 19.18
N LEU A 842 34.58 -3.43 20.09
CA LEU A 842 34.88 -4.29 21.21
C LEU A 842 35.03 -5.74 20.75
N PHE A 843 34.10 -6.26 19.95
CA PHE A 843 34.14 -7.63 19.44
C PHE A 843 35.45 -7.92 18.68
N CYS A 844 35.89 -7.01 17.82
CA CYS A 844 37.09 -7.10 16.98
C CYS A 844 38.39 -6.67 17.67
N ARG A 845 38.33 -6.20 18.93
CA ARG A 845 39.49 -5.61 19.63
C ARG A 845 40.67 -6.57 19.75
N GLN A 846 40.39 -7.82 20.10
CA GLN A 846 41.34 -8.91 20.29
C GLN A 846 40.64 -10.26 20.12
N ASP A 847 41.42 -11.32 19.92
CA ASP A 847 40.96 -12.72 19.93
C ASP A 847 39.81 -13.00 18.94
N THR A 848 39.89 -12.40 17.74
CA THR A 848 38.92 -12.56 16.66
C THR A 848 39.46 -13.50 15.58
N TYR A 849 38.58 -14.36 15.06
CA TYR A 849 38.95 -15.41 14.11
C TYR A 849 37.96 -15.46 12.95
N LEU A 850 38.48 -15.65 11.75
CA LEU A 850 37.71 -16.09 10.59
C LEU A 850 37.72 -17.62 10.57
N VAL A 851 36.55 -18.23 10.41
CA VAL A 851 36.39 -19.68 10.53
C VAL A 851 35.68 -20.22 9.30
N ALA A 852 36.14 -21.38 8.82
CA ALA A 852 35.36 -22.21 7.91
C ALA A 852 35.01 -23.55 8.56
N LEU A 853 33.74 -23.92 8.44
CA LEU A 853 33.22 -25.22 8.84
C LEU A 853 32.73 -25.97 7.61
N ASP A 854 32.83 -27.30 7.65
CA ASP A 854 32.15 -28.16 6.70
C ASP A 854 30.63 -28.03 6.86
N LYS A 855 29.91 -27.74 5.76
CA LYS A 855 28.46 -27.50 5.76
C LYS A 855 27.68 -28.71 6.29
N GLN A 856 28.12 -29.91 5.96
CA GLN A 856 27.38 -31.14 6.27
C GLN A 856 27.56 -31.61 7.71
N THR A 857 28.74 -31.42 8.28
CA THR A 857 29.15 -32.02 9.56
C THR A 857 29.39 -31.00 10.67
N GLY A 858 29.53 -29.71 10.34
CA GLY A 858 29.90 -28.67 11.29
C GLY A 858 31.35 -28.74 11.78
N THR A 859 32.16 -29.65 11.23
CA THR A 859 33.57 -29.78 11.59
C THR A 859 34.37 -28.58 11.12
N GLN A 860 35.30 -28.11 11.95
CA GLN A 860 36.18 -27.00 11.59
C GLN A 860 37.20 -27.43 10.54
N ILE A 861 37.20 -26.77 9.39
CA ILE A 861 38.19 -26.97 8.31
C ILE A 861 39.42 -26.13 8.60
N TRP A 862 39.23 -24.82 8.86
CA TRP A 862 40.28 -23.90 9.25
C TRP A 862 39.75 -22.80 10.15
N ARG A 863 40.66 -22.17 10.89
CA ARG A 863 40.39 -21.09 11.83
C ARG A 863 41.60 -20.17 11.89
N GLU A 864 41.47 -19.00 11.28
CA GLU A 864 42.56 -18.05 11.09
C GLU A 864 42.35 -16.81 11.97
N PRO A 865 43.34 -16.43 12.80
CA PRO A 865 43.25 -15.20 13.58
C PRO A 865 43.29 -13.98 12.65
N PHE A 866 42.37 -13.04 12.85
CA PHE A 866 42.34 -11.80 12.07
C PHE A 866 41.82 -10.63 12.89
N LYS A 867 42.50 -9.49 12.80
CA LYS A 867 42.10 -8.25 13.49
C LYS A 867 41.43 -7.30 12.51
N PHE A 868 40.11 -7.19 12.60
CA PHE A 868 39.34 -6.24 11.80
C PHE A 868 39.37 -4.84 12.44
N PRO A 869 39.48 -3.76 11.65
CA PRO A 869 39.45 -2.39 12.16
C PRO A 869 38.02 -1.85 12.38
N PHE A 870 37.00 -2.67 12.16
CA PHE A 870 35.62 -2.21 12.05
C PHE A 870 35.03 -1.72 13.39
N GLU A 871 34.19 -0.70 13.32
CA GLU A 871 33.59 -0.05 14.48
C GLU A 871 32.06 0.03 14.42
N HIS A 872 31.45 0.02 13.23
CA HIS A 872 30.00 0.31 13.09
C HIS A 872 29.18 -0.80 12.42
N ILE A 873 29.68 -1.43 11.35
CA ILE A 873 29.05 -2.58 10.72
C ILE A 873 30.10 -3.62 10.29
N MET A 874 29.68 -4.88 10.18
CA MET A 874 30.44 -5.94 9.54
C MET A 874 29.49 -6.94 8.88
N PHE A 875 29.81 -7.34 7.65
CA PHE A 875 29.12 -8.38 6.88
C PHE A 875 30.14 -9.38 6.32
N LEU A 876 29.75 -10.65 6.23
CA LEU A 876 30.41 -11.64 5.37
C LEU A 876 29.52 -12.03 4.20
N SER A 877 30.13 -12.14 3.03
CA SER A 877 29.53 -12.70 1.82
C SER A 877 30.49 -13.70 1.18
N TYR A 878 29.95 -14.65 0.41
CA TYR A 878 30.73 -15.58 -0.40
C TYR A 878 30.38 -15.41 -1.88
N ALA A 879 31.39 -15.42 -2.75
CA ALA A 879 31.19 -15.57 -4.19
C ALA A 879 32.49 -16.03 -4.87
N GLN A 880 32.37 -16.90 -5.88
CA GLN A 880 33.47 -17.29 -6.78
C GLN A 880 34.81 -17.56 -6.07
N GLY A 881 34.81 -18.44 -5.07
CA GLY A 881 36.04 -18.82 -4.35
C GLY A 881 36.63 -17.72 -3.45
N THR A 882 35.83 -16.70 -3.11
CA THR A 882 36.26 -15.58 -2.25
C THR A 882 35.26 -15.37 -1.13
N VAL A 883 35.76 -15.28 0.11
CA VAL A 883 35.00 -14.77 1.26
C VAL A 883 35.31 -13.28 1.39
N LEU A 884 34.28 -12.45 1.32
CA LEU A 884 34.39 -11.00 1.41
C LEU A 884 33.90 -10.53 2.79
N ALA A 885 34.78 -9.89 3.56
CA ALA A 885 34.39 -9.13 4.74
C ALA A 885 34.27 -7.64 4.38
N THR A 886 33.10 -7.07 4.64
CA THR A 886 32.83 -5.65 4.45
C THR A 886 32.52 -5.01 5.79
N GLY A 887 33.15 -3.89 6.11
CA GLY A 887 32.84 -3.15 7.33
C GLY A 887 33.25 -1.69 7.27
N THR A 888 32.97 -0.96 8.35
CA THR A 888 33.22 0.48 8.41
C THR A 888 33.81 0.92 9.74
N TYR A 889 34.59 1.99 9.70
CA TYR A 889 35.17 2.65 10.86
C TYR A 889 35.45 4.13 10.57
N ASN A 890 35.65 4.92 11.62
CA ASN A 890 35.88 6.35 11.51
C ASN A 890 37.38 6.68 11.37
N ILE A 891 37.67 7.66 10.51
CA ILE A 891 38.94 8.40 10.50
C ILE A 891 38.58 9.88 10.51
N GLU A 892 38.95 10.60 11.58
CA GLU A 892 38.62 12.01 11.76
C GLU A 892 37.09 12.25 11.65
N ASP A 893 36.66 13.02 10.66
CA ASP A 893 35.25 13.33 10.35
C ASP A 893 34.65 12.47 9.24
N LYS A 894 35.34 11.40 8.83
CA LYS A 894 34.94 10.50 7.75
C LYS A 894 34.66 9.08 8.22
N VAL A 895 33.69 8.44 7.56
CA VAL A 895 33.43 7.01 7.67
C VAL A 895 34.12 6.32 6.49
N LEU A 896 35.09 5.46 6.75
CA LEU A 896 35.68 4.61 5.71
C LEU A 896 34.96 3.28 5.63
N TYR A 897 34.67 2.85 4.39
CA TYR A 897 34.38 1.45 4.08
C TYR A 897 35.67 0.73 3.76
N HIS A 898 35.77 -0.50 4.25
CA HIS A 898 36.93 -1.34 4.00
C HIS A 898 36.49 -2.77 3.70
N LEU A 899 37.14 -3.33 2.68
CA LEU A 899 36.88 -4.63 2.08
C LEU A 899 38.09 -5.51 2.30
N TYR A 900 37.87 -6.70 2.85
CA TYR A 900 38.87 -7.76 2.92
C TYR A 900 38.38 -8.98 2.15
N ALA A 901 39.20 -9.48 1.23
CA ALA A 901 38.94 -10.75 0.57
C ALA A 901 39.86 -11.83 1.10
N PHE A 902 39.29 -13.01 1.33
CA PHE A 902 39.99 -14.18 1.82
C PHE A 902 39.81 -15.35 0.85
N ASP A 903 40.86 -16.13 0.72
CA ASP A 903 40.85 -17.40 0.01
C ASP A 903 39.99 -18.42 0.77
N THR A 904 39.08 -19.07 0.06
CA THR A 904 38.10 -19.98 0.69
C THR A 904 38.72 -21.24 1.24
N ASP A 905 39.85 -21.68 0.68
CA ASP A 905 40.51 -22.92 1.04
C ASP A 905 41.43 -22.79 2.25
N THR A 906 42.08 -21.63 2.38
CA THR A 906 43.11 -21.40 3.39
C THR A 906 42.74 -20.36 4.44
N GLY A 907 41.70 -19.56 4.23
CA GLY A 907 41.34 -18.43 5.10
C GLY A 907 42.33 -17.26 5.04
N LYS A 908 43.34 -17.31 4.15
CA LYS A 908 44.36 -16.26 4.02
C LYS A 908 43.83 -15.07 3.24
N LYS A 909 44.20 -13.86 3.68
CA LYS A 909 43.88 -12.61 2.97
C LYS A 909 44.48 -12.61 1.56
N LYS A 910 43.63 -12.42 0.55
CA LYS A 910 44.01 -12.24 -0.86
C LYS A 910 44.35 -10.79 -1.16
N TRP A 911 43.44 -9.88 -0.80
CA TRP A 911 43.55 -8.44 -1.04
C TRP A 911 42.72 -7.66 -0.03
N GLU A 912 42.97 -6.35 0.04
CA GLU A 912 42.11 -5.41 0.76
C GLU A 912 41.96 -4.11 -0.04
N SER A 913 40.86 -3.41 0.18
CA SER A 913 40.56 -2.14 -0.47
C SER A 913 39.72 -1.27 0.45
N SER A 914 39.83 0.06 0.32
CA SER A 914 39.07 0.99 1.14
C SER A 914 38.72 2.27 0.40
N TYR A 915 37.66 2.93 0.86
CA TYR A 915 37.23 4.20 0.29
C TYR A 915 36.41 5.04 1.28
N ASP A 916 36.33 6.33 0.99
CA ASP A 916 35.55 7.31 1.74
C ASP A 916 34.04 7.12 1.50
N GLY A 917 33.32 6.73 2.55
CA GLY A 917 31.87 6.49 2.56
C GLY A 917 31.03 7.72 2.90
N GLY A 918 31.65 8.85 3.26
CA GLY A 918 30.97 10.07 3.70
C GLY A 918 31.36 10.50 5.12
N GLY A 919 30.49 11.29 5.77
CA GLY A 919 30.75 11.87 7.09
C GLY A 919 30.34 10.98 8.27
N THR A 920 30.95 11.21 9.44
CA THR A 920 30.58 10.55 10.72
C THR A 920 29.24 11.02 11.27
N GLY A 921 28.69 10.28 12.24
CA GLY A 921 27.42 10.64 12.89
C GLY A 921 26.18 10.60 11.97
N GLY A 922 26.31 9.98 10.80
CA GLY A 922 25.24 9.82 9.81
C GLY A 922 23.98 9.15 10.39
N THR A 923 22.81 9.68 10.01
CA THR A 923 21.48 9.16 10.36
C THR A 923 20.82 8.45 9.16
N HIS A 924 21.51 8.41 8.02
CA HIS A 924 20.96 7.93 6.76
C HIS A 924 21.77 6.78 6.15
N GLY A 925 22.49 6.04 7.02
CA GLY A 925 23.11 4.78 6.70
C GLY A 925 24.43 4.87 5.96
N GLU A 926 25.10 6.00 6.10
CA GLU A 926 26.49 6.20 5.70
C GLU A 926 27.40 5.07 6.24
N GLN A 927 27.12 4.50 7.42
CA GLN A 927 27.97 3.52 8.10
C GLN A 927 27.58 2.04 7.93
N TRP A 928 26.51 1.68 7.22
CA TRP A 928 26.01 0.29 7.25
C TRP A 928 25.42 -0.27 5.96
N GLN A 929 26.00 0.09 4.81
CA GLN A 929 25.57 -0.49 3.53
C GLN A 929 26.05 -1.95 3.40
N HIS A 930 25.15 -2.83 2.97
CA HIS A 930 25.50 -4.19 2.56
C HIS A 930 25.95 -4.19 1.08
N PRO A 931 27.01 -4.95 0.70
CA PRO A 931 27.44 -5.03 -0.70
C PRO A 931 26.42 -5.79 -1.56
N VAL A 932 26.35 -5.48 -2.85
CA VAL A 932 25.71 -6.36 -3.84
C VAL A 932 26.81 -7.00 -4.68
N ILE A 933 26.90 -8.32 -4.69
CA ILE A 933 27.85 -9.07 -5.52
C ILE A 933 27.09 -9.61 -6.72
N ASN A 934 27.49 -9.18 -7.91
CA ASN A 934 26.94 -9.67 -9.17
C ASN A 934 28.11 -10.06 -10.09
N GLY A 935 28.16 -11.35 -10.44
CA GLY A 935 29.29 -11.92 -11.16
C GLY A 935 30.59 -11.58 -10.44
N ASN A 936 31.57 -11.03 -11.17
CA ASN A 936 32.89 -10.69 -10.63
C ASN A 936 32.98 -9.29 -10.03
N ARG A 937 31.85 -8.61 -9.80
CA ARG A 937 31.81 -7.23 -9.32
C ARG A 937 31.16 -7.15 -7.94
N ILE A 938 31.74 -6.31 -7.09
CA ILE A 938 31.20 -5.90 -5.80
C ILE A 938 30.70 -4.48 -5.97
N TYR A 939 29.41 -4.24 -5.75
CA TYR A 939 28.81 -2.92 -5.74
C TYR A 939 28.59 -2.47 -4.30
N LEU A 940 29.33 -1.44 -3.88
CA LEU A 940 29.19 -0.83 -2.57
C LEU A 940 29.25 0.69 -2.72
N ARG A 941 28.14 1.35 -2.38
CA ARG A 941 27.91 2.75 -2.76
C ARG A 941 29.11 3.65 -2.39
N PRO A 942 29.54 4.53 -3.32
CA PRO A 942 29.01 4.69 -4.68
C PRO A 942 29.71 3.82 -5.73
N TYR A 943 30.70 3.02 -5.36
CA TYR A 943 31.66 2.43 -6.31
C TYR A 943 31.40 0.95 -6.60
N ASP A 944 32.01 0.47 -7.67
CA ASP A 944 32.22 -0.95 -7.91
C ASP A 944 33.69 -1.36 -7.67
N PHE A 945 33.89 -2.64 -7.38
CA PHE A 945 35.21 -3.25 -7.21
C PHE A 945 35.24 -4.63 -7.87
N ASP A 946 36.39 -5.01 -8.40
CA ASP A 946 36.62 -6.37 -8.87
C ASP A 946 36.76 -7.34 -7.68
N LEU A 947 35.99 -8.43 -7.70
CA LEU A 947 35.93 -9.41 -6.61
C LEU A 947 37.25 -10.18 -6.40
N GLN A 948 38.06 -10.36 -7.44
CA GLN A 948 39.27 -11.19 -7.35
C GLN A 948 40.50 -10.37 -7.00
N THR A 949 40.51 -9.08 -7.32
CA THR A 949 41.67 -8.20 -7.18
C THR A 949 41.47 -7.06 -6.19
N GLY A 950 40.22 -6.69 -5.87
CA GLY A 950 39.89 -5.53 -5.05
C GLY A 950 40.08 -4.19 -5.76
N GLN A 951 40.41 -4.21 -7.05
CA GLN A 951 40.60 -3.01 -7.84
C GLN A 951 39.27 -2.28 -7.99
N LYS A 952 39.25 -1.01 -7.58
CA LYS A 952 38.11 -0.11 -7.80
C LYS A 952 37.87 0.08 -9.30
N GLY A 953 36.63 -0.11 -9.73
CA GLY A 953 36.20 0.11 -11.11
C GLY A 953 35.88 1.57 -11.40
N THR A 954 35.15 1.80 -12.51
CA THR A 954 34.78 3.14 -12.99
C THR A 954 33.34 3.51 -12.66
N TYR A 955 32.57 2.58 -12.10
CA TYR A 955 31.15 2.79 -11.85
C TYR A 955 30.96 3.72 -10.65
N VAL A 956 30.08 4.71 -10.79
CA VAL A 956 29.72 5.63 -9.71
C VAL A 956 28.20 5.79 -9.64
N LEU A 957 27.60 5.28 -8.56
CA LEU A 957 26.17 5.38 -8.28
C LEU A 957 25.85 6.62 -7.47
N HIS A 958 25.12 7.55 -8.11
CA HIS A 958 24.43 8.65 -7.46
C HIS A 958 23.00 8.23 -7.13
N ARG A 959 22.60 8.26 -5.86
CA ARG A 959 21.25 7.80 -5.45
C ARG A 959 20.11 8.62 -6.08
N GLY A 960 20.36 9.81 -6.59
CA GLY A 960 19.30 10.72 -7.06
C GLY A 960 18.38 11.24 -5.94
N GLY A 961 18.87 11.26 -4.69
CA GLY A 961 18.17 11.77 -3.51
C GLY A 961 18.79 11.28 -2.18
N HIS A 962 18.26 11.75 -1.04
CA HIS A 962 18.66 11.27 0.30
C HIS A 962 18.01 9.92 0.63
N GLY A 963 18.76 8.94 1.15
CA GLY A 963 18.16 7.66 1.54
C GLY A 963 19.10 6.63 2.18
N CYS A 964 18.55 5.91 3.16
CA CYS A 964 19.20 4.89 3.99
C CYS A 964 18.93 3.43 3.62
N GLY A 965 18.20 3.16 2.53
CA GLY A 965 17.85 1.80 2.13
C GLY A 965 19.00 1.06 1.44
N GLY A 966 19.24 -0.19 1.83
CA GLY A 966 20.18 -1.09 1.17
C GLY A 966 19.81 -1.34 -0.30
N LEU A 967 20.81 -1.71 -1.10
CA LEU A 967 20.61 -2.04 -2.51
C LEU A 967 20.27 -3.54 -2.66
N SER A 968 19.50 -3.85 -3.69
CA SER A 968 19.28 -5.20 -4.19
C SER A 968 19.71 -5.27 -5.64
N GLY A 969 20.15 -6.44 -6.11
CA GLY A 969 20.66 -6.66 -7.46
C GLY A 969 19.86 -7.68 -8.27
N SER A 970 19.83 -7.43 -9.58
CA SER A 970 19.55 -8.41 -10.63
C SER A 970 20.80 -8.50 -11.52
N ALA A 971 20.77 -9.35 -12.55
CA ALA A 971 21.89 -9.50 -13.47
C ALA A 971 22.31 -8.18 -14.15
N ASN A 972 21.34 -7.30 -14.45
CA ASN A 972 21.59 -6.09 -15.26
C ASN A 972 21.42 -4.78 -14.49
N TYR A 973 20.81 -4.81 -13.30
CA TYR A 973 20.44 -3.60 -12.57
C TYR A 973 20.60 -3.74 -11.06
N LEU A 974 20.94 -2.63 -10.39
CA LEU A 974 20.73 -2.42 -8.96
C LEU A 974 19.40 -1.71 -8.73
N TYR A 975 18.79 -1.94 -7.57
CA TYR A 975 17.55 -1.32 -7.16
C TYR A 975 17.71 -0.71 -5.79
N GLY A 976 17.09 0.44 -5.59
CA GLY A 976 17.16 1.09 -4.30
C GLY A 976 16.40 2.40 -4.24
N ARG A 977 16.41 2.97 -3.03
CA ARG A 977 15.71 4.21 -2.75
C ARG A 977 16.56 5.43 -3.09
N GLY A 978 15.98 6.31 -3.92
CA GLY A 978 16.50 7.63 -4.31
C GLY A 978 15.41 8.70 -4.25
N GLY A 979 14.83 8.91 -3.06
CA GLY A 979 13.57 9.65 -2.86
C GLY A 979 12.31 8.81 -3.13
N ASN A 980 12.27 8.17 -4.29
CA ASN A 980 11.29 7.17 -4.73
C ASN A 980 12.02 5.86 -5.16
N PRO A 981 11.32 4.78 -5.57
CA PRO A 981 11.99 3.58 -6.09
C PRO A 981 12.74 3.89 -7.38
N ARG A 982 14.02 3.49 -7.45
CA ARG A 982 14.89 3.66 -8.62
C ARG A 982 15.55 2.35 -9.01
N LEU A 983 15.81 2.20 -10.30
CA LEU A 983 16.73 1.20 -10.85
C LEU A 983 17.98 1.90 -11.38
N TYR A 984 19.13 1.23 -11.29
CA TYR A 984 20.43 1.72 -11.73
C TYR A 984 21.02 0.65 -12.66
N GLU A 985 21.27 1.02 -13.90
CA GLU A 985 21.91 0.14 -14.88
C GLU A 985 23.36 -0.15 -14.49
N LEU A 986 23.75 -1.42 -14.58
CA LEU A 986 25.12 -1.84 -14.34
C LEU A 986 25.97 -1.56 -15.58
N GLY A 987 27.21 -1.12 -15.38
CA GLY A 987 28.14 -0.81 -16.47
C GLY A 987 29.32 0.00 -15.98
N ASP A 988 29.88 0.82 -16.89
CA ASP A 988 30.97 1.75 -16.61
C ASP A 988 30.46 3.20 -16.52
N GLY A 989 31.15 4.03 -15.73
CA GLY A 989 30.84 5.45 -15.58
C GLY A 989 29.78 5.79 -14.53
N GLU A 990 29.26 7.02 -14.57
CA GLU A 990 28.35 7.53 -13.55
C GLU A 990 26.88 7.30 -13.91
N THR A 991 26.06 6.96 -12.91
CA THR A 991 24.61 6.84 -13.08
C THR A 991 23.85 7.44 -11.91
N SER A 992 22.76 8.14 -12.20
CA SER A 992 21.78 8.55 -11.19
C SER A 992 20.61 7.56 -11.07
N GLY A 993 20.55 6.55 -11.94
CA GLY A 993 19.40 5.65 -12.07
C GLY A 993 18.13 6.32 -12.61
N LEU A 994 17.13 5.51 -12.91
CA LEU A 994 15.83 5.91 -13.43
C LEU A 994 14.74 5.68 -12.38
N PRO A 995 13.83 6.65 -12.16
CA PRO A 995 12.70 6.46 -11.25
C PRO A 995 11.70 5.45 -11.85
N MET A 996 11.45 4.37 -11.11
CA MET A 996 10.43 3.36 -11.47
C MET A 996 9.02 3.84 -11.14
N SER A 997 8.91 4.65 -10.09
CA SER A 997 7.66 5.22 -9.59
C SER A 997 7.94 6.57 -8.98
N LYS A 998 6.92 7.44 -8.94
CA LYS A 998 6.94 8.71 -8.21
C LYS A 998 5.92 8.78 -7.08
N VAL A 999 5.09 7.75 -6.94
CA VAL A 999 3.86 7.82 -6.14
C VAL A 999 3.94 7.08 -4.80
N ASN A 1000 4.90 6.18 -4.62
CA ASN A 1000 5.12 5.42 -3.39
C ASN A 1000 6.55 5.57 -2.87
N ARG A 1001 6.75 5.14 -1.62
CA ARG A 1001 8.05 5.21 -0.93
C ARG A 1001 8.53 3.81 -0.51
N PRO A 1002 9.71 3.36 -0.94
CA PRO A 1002 10.34 2.14 -0.43
C PRO A 1002 10.80 2.23 1.02
N GLY A 1003 11.12 1.06 1.58
CA GLY A 1003 11.63 0.88 2.93
C GLY A 1003 13.00 1.55 3.19
N CYS A 1004 13.41 1.60 4.45
CA CYS A 1004 14.73 2.08 4.87
C CYS A 1004 15.80 0.96 4.96
N TRP A 1005 15.50 -0.21 4.40
CA TRP A 1005 16.43 -1.33 4.20
C TRP A 1005 16.17 -1.95 2.81
N ILE A 1006 16.31 -3.27 2.64
CA ILE A 1006 15.99 -3.99 1.40
C ILE A 1006 14.47 -4.21 1.30
N ASN A 1007 13.84 -3.61 0.30
CA ASN A 1007 12.38 -3.68 0.09
C ASN A 1007 11.97 -3.82 -1.39
N MET A 1008 12.87 -3.52 -2.32
CA MET A 1008 12.67 -3.74 -3.76
C MET A 1008 13.29 -5.07 -4.11
N ILE A 1009 12.50 -6.06 -4.51
CA ILE A 1009 12.97 -7.44 -4.71
C ILE A 1009 12.89 -7.79 -6.19
N PRO A 1010 14.02 -7.80 -6.92
CA PRO A 1010 14.08 -8.36 -8.26
C PRO A 1010 14.11 -9.89 -8.20
N ALA A 1011 13.06 -10.57 -8.65
CA ALA A 1011 13.00 -12.03 -8.68
C ALA A 1011 11.84 -12.51 -9.58
N ASN A 1012 11.95 -13.72 -10.10
CA ASN A 1012 10.95 -14.40 -10.93
C ASN A 1012 10.49 -13.55 -12.14
N GLY A 1013 11.41 -12.79 -12.76
CA GLY A 1013 11.14 -11.92 -13.91
C GLY A 1013 10.39 -10.62 -13.55
N MET A 1014 10.38 -10.23 -12.28
CA MET A 1014 9.66 -9.05 -11.76
C MET A 1014 10.48 -8.23 -10.78
N VAL A 1015 10.04 -7.00 -10.52
CA VAL A 1015 10.48 -6.20 -9.36
C VAL A 1015 9.29 -5.95 -8.45
N ILE A 1016 9.32 -6.58 -7.27
CA ILE A 1016 8.24 -6.50 -6.27
C ILE A 1016 8.63 -5.48 -5.21
N ILE A 1017 7.72 -4.55 -4.90
CA ILE A 1017 7.91 -3.49 -3.92
C ILE A 1017 6.73 -3.49 -2.95
N PRO A 1018 6.76 -4.33 -1.89
CA PRO A 1018 5.70 -4.35 -0.90
C PRO A 1018 5.60 -3.02 -0.13
N GLU A 1019 4.37 -2.67 0.25
CA GLU A 1019 4.07 -1.45 1.00
C GLU A 1019 4.90 -1.37 2.29
N SER A 1020 5.72 -0.34 2.43
CA SER A 1020 6.61 -0.17 3.59
C SER A 1020 6.45 1.19 4.28
N SER A 1021 5.61 2.07 3.75
CA SER A 1021 5.29 3.37 4.34
C SER A 1021 4.24 3.27 5.45
N SER A 1022 3.98 2.08 5.99
CA SER A 1022 3.21 1.89 7.21
C SER A 1022 3.71 2.82 8.32
N GLY A 1023 2.82 3.60 8.91
CA GLY A 1023 3.13 4.61 9.92
C GLY A 1023 4.00 5.74 9.36
N CYS A 1024 3.88 6.09 8.08
CA CYS A 1024 4.51 7.26 7.48
C CYS A 1024 3.47 8.34 7.20
N THR A 1025 3.75 9.57 7.64
CA THR A 1025 2.94 10.76 7.34
C THR A 1025 3.40 11.52 6.09
N CYS A 1026 4.51 11.11 5.47
CA CYS A 1026 5.09 11.86 4.35
C CYS A 1026 4.13 11.96 3.14
N ALA A 1027 4.35 13.00 2.35
CA ALA A 1027 3.54 13.39 1.21
C ALA A 1027 3.85 12.52 -0.03
N TYR A 1028 3.48 11.24 0.02
CA TYR A 1028 3.44 10.34 -1.16
C TYR A 1028 1.98 10.05 -1.53
N PRO A 1029 1.61 10.12 -2.82
CA PRO A 1029 0.24 9.93 -3.29
C PRO A 1029 -0.40 8.59 -2.90
N LEU A 1030 0.38 7.50 -2.86
CA LEU A 1030 -0.13 6.13 -2.66
C LEU A 1030 0.57 5.40 -1.50
N GLN A 1031 -0.19 4.56 -0.78
CA GLN A 1031 0.32 3.56 0.19
C GLN A 1031 -0.19 2.19 -0.22
N THR A 1032 0.58 1.49 -1.04
CA THR A 1032 0.21 0.21 -1.63
C THR A 1032 1.45 -0.54 -2.09
N SER A 1033 1.34 -1.87 -2.15
CA SER A 1033 2.35 -2.71 -2.77
C SER A 1033 2.28 -2.54 -4.28
N LEU A 1034 3.43 -2.52 -4.95
CA LEU A 1034 3.57 -2.42 -6.41
C LEU A 1034 4.41 -3.59 -6.94
N CYS A 1035 4.12 -4.02 -8.15
CA CYS A 1035 4.97 -4.94 -8.89
C CYS A 1035 5.19 -4.42 -10.32
N TYR A 1036 6.40 -4.59 -10.84
CA TYR A 1036 6.79 -4.19 -12.19
C TYR A 1036 7.32 -5.39 -12.97
N ILE A 1037 7.01 -5.44 -14.27
CA ILE A 1037 7.58 -6.41 -15.23
C ILE A 1037 8.35 -5.67 -16.32
N PRO A 1038 9.31 -6.30 -17.01
CA PRO A 1038 9.88 -5.78 -18.25
C PRO A 1038 8.78 -5.46 -19.28
N ASN A 1039 8.95 -4.35 -19.99
CA ASN A 1039 8.11 -3.99 -21.13
C ASN A 1039 8.66 -4.65 -22.39
N THR A 1040 8.53 -5.97 -22.47
CA THR A 1040 8.83 -6.72 -23.69
C THR A 1040 7.50 -7.03 -24.40
N ASP A 1041 7.38 -6.61 -25.65
CA ASP A 1041 6.28 -7.02 -26.55
C ASP A 1041 6.41 -8.49 -26.96
#